data_AF-R7HI76-F1
#
_entry.id   AF-R7HI76-F1
#
_cell.length_a   1.000
_cell.length_b   1.000
_cell.length_c   1.000
_cell.angle_alpha   90.00
_cell.angle_beta   90.00
_cell.angle_gamma   90.00
#
_symmetry.space_group_name_H-M   'P 1'
#
loop_
_entity.id
_entity.type
_entity.pdbx_description
1 polymer ?
#
loop_
_entity_poly.entity_id
_entity_poly.type
_entity_poly.pdbx_seq_one_letter_code
_entity_poly.pdbx_strand_id
1 'polypeptide(L)'
;MNAINVKSEIGPLKKVLLHRPGSELLNLTPDSLSRLLFDDIPFLPEAQKEHDEFARILKENNIEVVYLEDLMAEVLELSDDIENKFIRQFIFEAGIKTPKYRNLVFDYLKSFVNKKELVLKTMQGIKLEEINRAKRDYEQSLVDLVSEESDFLADPMPNLYFTRDPFASAGNGIILNKMYSVTRNRETIYAEYIFNYHPDYKGQVNKYYDRYLPYHIEGGDVLNLNNHILAVGISQRTEAGAIDELAKNLFRNPDCEIDTILAFNIPVSRAFMHLDTVFTQIDFDKFTYHPGIMDTLQVFEITEGDIPDSDEDLNVKEVNGSLEEILEKYLGRKITLIPCAGGEKISSEREQWNDGTNTLCIAPGVVVVYDRNNITNNILREHGIKVFEMSSAELSRGRGGPRCMSMPLIREDIYTESGTVKEENISSVKHEEVKKVNSEKFNFKGRNFLTLLDYTPEEIRYLLDLSKDLKDKKHRGIEHRYLKGKNIVLLFEKTSTRTRCSFEVAGLDLGMGVTYLDPGSSQMGKKESIADTAKVLGRMYDGIEYRGYDQKIVEELAKNAGVPVWNGLTTEFHPTQMLADVMTVEENFGHLDGIKLVFMGDARNNVANSLMVVCAKMGMHFVSCGPKELWPDKKLIEKCKEIAKETGGSIEMTEDVMEASKGADVIYTDVWVSMGEPDEVWAERIKLLSPYQVDMNVMNNANSNAIFLHCLPSFHDLNTSIGKDIYEKFGLKEMEVTDEVFNSSKSKVFDEAENRLHTIKAVVYATMRDE
;
A
#
# COMPACT_ATOMS: atom_id res chain seq x y z
N MET A 1 -8.57 -22.27 20.80
CA MET A 1 -8.12 -20.87 20.71
C MET A 1 -9.13 -20.03 21.44
N ASN A 2 -8.69 -19.01 22.18
CA ASN A 2 -9.60 -18.05 22.78
C ASN A 2 -10.39 -17.34 21.67
N ALA A 3 -11.67 -17.08 21.89
CA ALA A 3 -12.52 -16.39 20.92
C ALA A 3 -12.08 -14.94 20.70
N ILE A 4 -11.46 -14.32 21.72
CA ILE A 4 -10.77 -13.03 21.67
C ILE A 4 -9.36 -13.21 22.24
N ASN A 5 -8.35 -12.68 21.55
CA ASN A 5 -6.97 -12.61 22.02
C ASN A 5 -6.26 -11.38 21.43
N VAL A 6 -6.29 -10.25 22.14
CA VAL A 6 -5.69 -8.99 21.71
C VAL A 6 -4.90 -8.40 22.87
N LYS A 7 -3.66 -8.87 23.05
CA LYS A 7 -2.75 -8.43 24.11
C LYS A 7 -1.73 -7.37 23.66
N SER A 8 -1.86 -6.87 22.43
CA SER A 8 -0.98 -5.83 21.89
C SER A 8 -1.65 -5.08 20.72
N GLU A 9 -1.19 -3.87 20.42
CA GLU A 9 -1.59 -3.13 19.22
C GLU A 9 -0.85 -3.63 17.97
N ILE A 10 0.32 -4.26 18.14
CA ILE A 10 1.27 -4.53 17.05
C ILE A 10 1.44 -6.00 16.69
N GLY A 11 1.03 -6.94 17.56
CA GLY A 11 1.19 -8.37 17.31
C GLY A 11 0.53 -8.78 15.99
N PRO A 12 1.10 -9.73 15.23
CA PRO A 12 0.56 -10.14 13.94
C PRO A 12 -0.95 -10.41 14.00
N LEU A 13 -1.70 -9.65 13.21
CA LEU A 13 -3.16 -9.71 13.17
C LEU A 13 -3.60 -11.02 12.51
N LYS A 14 -4.58 -11.70 13.08
CA LYS A 14 -5.08 -12.99 12.58
C LYS A 14 -6.55 -12.97 12.27
N LYS A 15 -7.35 -12.28 13.08
CA LYS A 15 -8.78 -12.10 12.86
C LYS A 15 -9.20 -10.68 13.19
N VAL A 16 -9.97 -10.07 12.30
CA VAL A 16 -10.42 -8.67 12.41
C VAL A 16 -11.88 -8.54 11.99
N LEU A 17 -12.64 -7.78 12.77
CA LEU A 17 -14.01 -7.40 12.47
C LEU A 17 -14.02 -6.09 11.68
N LEU A 18 -14.76 -6.07 10.58
CA LEU A 18 -15.08 -4.90 9.77
C LEU A 18 -16.61 -4.76 9.62
N HIS A 19 -17.05 -3.65 9.04
CA HIS A 19 -18.43 -3.47 8.56
C HIS A 19 -18.37 -2.77 7.21
N ARG A 20 -18.93 -3.39 6.18
CA ARG A 20 -18.89 -2.83 4.83
C ARG A 20 -19.96 -1.74 4.70
N PRO A 21 -19.60 -0.48 4.35
CA PRO A 21 -20.57 0.59 4.23
C PRO A 21 -21.75 0.24 3.31
N GLY A 22 -22.96 0.45 3.82
CA GLY A 22 -24.23 0.11 3.20
C GLY A 22 -25.13 1.32 2.93
N SER A 23 -26.43 1.05 2.79
CA SER A 23 -27.42 2.07 2.42
C SER A 23 -27.68 3.12 3.51
N GLU A 24 -27.17 2.92 4.73
CA GLU A 24 -27.14 3.94 5.78
C GLU A 24 -26.44 5.23 5.33
N LEU A 25 -25.43 5.14 4.46
CA LEU A 25 -24.76 6.32 3.89
C LEU A 25 -25.65 7.07 2.88
N LEU A 26 -26.57 6.38 2.19
CA LEU A 26 -27.51 7.02 1.24
C LEU A 26 -28.59 7.85 1.96
N ASN A 27 -28.75 7.63 3.26
CA ASN A 27 -29.72 8.32 4.10
C ASN A 27 -29.09 9.52 4.84
N LEU A 28 -27.83 9.87 4.54
CA LEU A 28 -27.21 11.11 4.97
C LEU A 28 -27.72 12.28 4.13
N THR A 29 -28.24 13.30 4.82
CA THR A 29 -28.60 14.61 4.24
C THR A 29 -27.74 15.72 4.86
N PRO A 30 -27.57 16.87 4.19
CA PRO A 30 -26.79 17.99 4.72
C PRO A 30 -27.23 18.43 6.13
N ASP A 31 -28.54 18.45 6.38
CA ASP A 31 -29.11 18.84 7.69
C ASP A 31 -28.89 17.78 8.78
N SER A 32 -28.61 16.53 8.40
CA SER A 32 -28.40 15.42 9.33
C SER A 32 -26.94 15.23 9.77
N LEU A 33 -25.96 15.77 9.01
CA LEU A 33 -24.52 15.54 9.20
C LEU A 33 -24.05 15.78 10.64
N SER A 34 -24.37 16.94 11.21
CA SER A 34 -23.99 17.30 12.58
C SER A 34 -24.58 16.34 13.63
N ARG A 35 -25.84 15.93 13.43
CA ARG A 35 -26.57 15.06 14.36
C ARG A 35 -26.13 13.59 14.26
N LEU A 36 -25.73 13.16 13.07
CA LEU A 36 -25.26 11.80 12.77
C LEU A 36 -23.73 11.68 12.85
N LEU A 37 -23.04 12.73 13.32
CA LEU A 37 -21.59 12.78 13.54
C LEU A 37 -20.75 12.47 12.30
N PHE A 38 -21.12 13.07 11.18
CA PHE A 38 -20.46 12.89 9.89
C PHE A 38 -20.11 14.26 9.28
N ASP A 39 -18.98 14.39 8.56
CA ASP A 39 -18.52 15.70 8.09
C ASP A 39 -18.92 16.03 6.64
N ASP A 40 -19.06 15.03 5.79
CA ASP A 40 -19.49 15.22 4.40
C ASP A 40 -20.17 13.96 3.86
N ILE A 41 -20.99 14.10 2.82
CA ILE A 41 -21.80 12.99 2.27
C ILE A 41 -20.90 12.13 1.35
N PRO A 42 -20.66 10.84 1.64
CA PRO A 42 -19.88 9.97 0.78
C PRO A 42 -20.64 9.53 -0.46
N PHE A 43 -19.91 9.27 -1.54
CA PHE A 43 -20.42 8.54 -2.69
C PHE A 43 -20.27 7.03 -2.45
N LEU A 44 -21.37 6.41 -2.01
CA LEU A 44 -21.39 5.02 -1.53
C LEU A 44 -20.67 4.00 -2.45
N PRO A 45 -20.85 3.98 -3.79
CA PRO A 45 -20.15 3.02 -4.65
C PRO A 45 -18.63 3.12 -4.59
N GLU A 46 -18.08 4.33 -4.45
CA GLU A 46 -16.63 4.51 -4.32
C GLU A 46 -16.17 4.21 -2.89
N ALA A 47 -16.91 4.64 -1.85
CA ALA A 47 -16.63 4.25 -0.46
C ALA A 47 -16.58 2.71 -0.29
N GLN A 48 -17.47 1.98 -0.97
CA GLN A 48 -17.46 0.53 -0.99
C GLN A 48 -16.22 -0.05 -1.67
N LYS A 49 -15.77 0.53 -2.80
CA LYS A 49 -14.53 0.09 -3.47
C LYS A 49 -13.31 0.31 -2.59
N GLU A 50 -13.21 1.47 -1.93
CA GLU A 50 -12.11 1.77 -0.99
C GLU A 50 -12.12 0.81 0.19
N HIS A 51 -13.30 0.49 0.74
CA HIS A 51 -13.42 -0.46 1.85
C HIS A 51 -13.11 -1.90 1.40
N ASP A 52 -13.50 -2.27 0.18
CA ASP A 52 -13.18 -3.58 -0.40
C ASP A 52 -11.67 -3.71 -0.68
N GLU A 53 -11.00 -2.62 -1.08
CA GLU A 53 -9.54 -2.55 -1.16
C GLU A 53 -8.90 -2.75 0.21
N PHE A 54 -9.38 -2.08 1.25
CA PHE A 54 -8.91 -2.27 2.62
C PHE A 54 -9.03 -3.73 3.07
N ALA A 55 -10.21 -4.33 2.90
CA ALA A 55 -10.45 -5.73 3.24
C ALA A 55 -9.55 -6.68 2.41
N ARG A 56 -9.27 -6.36 1.15
CA ARG A 56 -8.36 -7.13 0.28
C ARG A 56 -6.93 -7.08 0.82
N ILE A 57 -6.40 -5.90 1.18
CA ILE A 57 -5.07 -5.74 1.78
C ILE A 57 -4.92 -6.65 3.01
N LEU A 58 -5.94 -6.69 3.87
CA LEU A 58 -5.91 -7.54 5.07
C LEU A 58 -5.90 -9.04 4.70
N LYS A 59 -6.78 -9.47 3.79
CA LYS A 59 -6.87 -10.87 3.34
C LYS A 59 -5.58 -11.35 2.66
N GLU A 60 -4.96 -10.51 1.84
CA GLU A 60 -3.67 -10.80 1.18
C GLU A 60 -2.50 -10.96 2.17
N ASN A 61 -2.64 -10.41 3.38
CA ASN A 61 -1.69 -10.61 4.48
C ASN A 61 -2.13 -11.76 5.43
N ASN A 62 -2.94 -12.70 4.95
CA ASN A 62 -3.42 -13.88 5.69
C ASN A 62 -4.23 -13.57 6.96
N ILE A 63 -4.98 -12.45 6.93
CA ILE A 63 -5.85 -12.04 8.04
C ILE A 63 -7.29 -12.48 7.72
N GLU A 64 -7.93 -13.19 8.65
CA GLU A 64 -9.35 -13.51 8.57
C GLU A 64 -10.19 -12.25 8.80
N VAL A 65 -10.89 -11.81 7.76
CA VAL A 65 -11.81 -10.67 7.82
C VAL A 65 -13.23 -11.19 8.02
N VAL A 66 -13.86 -10.82 9.13
CA VAL A 66 -15.28 -11.08 9.41
C VAL A 66 -16.06 -9.78 9.42
N TYR A 67 -17.36 -9.85 9.09
CA TYR A 67 -18.22 -8.67 9.00
C TYR A 67 -19.27 -8.64 10.11
N LEU A 68 -19.52 -7.46 10.67
CA LEU A 68 -20.49 -7.22 11.74
C LEU A 68 -21.90 -7.70 11.36
N GLU A 69 -22.32 -7.36 10.15
CA GLU A 69 -23.62 -7.72 9.60
C GLU A 69 -23.79 -9.23 9.40
N ASP A 70 -22.70 -9.95 9.10
CA ASP A 70 -22.70 -11.40 8.92
C ASP A 70 -22.80 -12.11 10.28
N LEU A 71 -21.94 -11.74 11.24
CA LEU A 71 -22.00 -12.30 12.59
C LEU A 71 -23.35 -12.04 13.27
N MET A 72 -23.93 -10.86 13.07
CA MET A 72 -25.26 -10.55 13.61
C MET A 72 -26.35 -11.36 12.92
N ALA A 73 -26.28 -11.56 11.60
CA ALA A 73 -27.24 -12.40 10.88
C ALA A 73 -27.22 -13.84 11.41
N GLU A 74 -26.02 -14.40 11.63
CA GLU A 74 -25.83 -15.73 12.22
C GLU A 74 -26.48 -15.84 13.61
N VAL A 75 -26.40 -14.79 14.45
CA VAL A 75 -27.12 -14.74 15.74
C VAL A 75 -28.63 -14.80 15.58
N LEU A 76 -29.18 -14.06 14.61
CA LEU A 76 -30.63 -14.02 14.38
C LEU A 76 -31.18 -15.33 13.80
N GLU A 77 -30.34 -16.12 13.16
CA GLU A 77 -30.70 -17.45 12.65
C GLU A 77 -30.83 -18.50 13.76
N LEU A 78 -30.25 -18.27 14.95
CA LEU A 78 -30.26 -19.23 16.05
C LEU A 78 -31.66 -19.51 16.62
N SER A 79 -32.50 -18.48 16.72
CA SER A 79 -33.86 -18.61 17.30
C SER A 79 -34.74 -17.40 17.01
N ASP A 80 -36.01 -17.66 16.71
CA ASP A 80 -37.07 -16.66 16.61
C ASP A 80 -37.20 -15.79 17.87
N ASP A 81 -36.91 -16.33 19.06
CA ASP A 81 -36.98 -15.58 20.31
C ASP A 81 -35.87 -14.53 20.40
N ILE A 82 -34.66 -14.86 19.91
CA ILE A 82 -33.53 -13.93 19.88
C ILE A 82 -33.81 -12.81 18.88
N GLU A 83 -34.34 -13.16 17.70
CA GLU A 83 -34.77 -12.18 16.71
C GLU A 83 -35.86 -11.24 17.25
N ASN A 84 -36.90 -11.79 17.87
CA ASN A 84 -37.98 -10.99 18.45
C ASN A 84 -37.46 -10.06 19.55
N LYS A 85 -36.49 -10.52 20.36
CA LYS A 85 -35.84 -9.71 21.39
C LYS A 85 -35.03 -8.57 20.77
N PHE A 86 -34.22 -8.87 19.76
CA PHE A 86 -33.43 -7.90 19.02
C PHE A 86 -34.30 -6.81 18.40
N ILE A 87 -35.33 -7.18 17.64
CA ILE A 87 -36.22 -6.21 16.97
C ILE A 87 -36.89 -5.29 17.99
N ARG A 88 -37.37 -5.83 19.13
CA ARG A 88 -38.01 -5.01 20.19
C ARG A 88 -37.03 -4.04 20.82
N GLN A 89 -35.81 -4.49 21.10
CA GLN A 89 -34.77 -3.64 21.67
C GLN A 89 -34.32 -2.57 20.68
N PHE A 90 -34.11 -2.92 19.40
CA PHE A 90 -33.83 -1.97 18.34
C PHE A 90 -34.92 -0.88 18.22
N ILE A 91 -36.20 -1.26 18.20
CA ILE A 91 -37.32 -0.31 18.13
C ILE A 91 -37.32 0.64 19.32
N PHE A 92 -37.02 0.13 20.52
CA PHE A 92 -36.93 0.94 21.73
C PHE A 92 -35.75 1.93 21.66
N GLU A 93 -34.55 1.45 21.30
CA GLU A 93 -33.33 2.25 21.22
C GLU A 93 -33.33 3.23 20.03
N ALA A 94 -34.08 2.93 18.96
CA ALA A 94 -34.34 3.85 17.85
C ALA A 94 -35.26 5.02 18.24
N GLY A 95 -35.83 5.02 19.45
CA GLY A 95 -36.66 6.11 19.95
C GLY A 95 -38.10 6.11 19.41
N ILE A 96 -38.57 4.99 18.82
CA ILE A 96 -39.94 4.87 18.33
C ILE A 96 -40.88 4.78 19.54
N LYS A 97 -41.60 5.86 19.85
CA LYS A 97 -42.45 5.96 21.06
C LYS A 97 -43.90 5.54 20.83
N THR A 98 -44.44 5.80 19.65
CA THR A 98 -45.87 5.57 19.35
C THR A 98 -46.18 4.06 19.27
N PRO A 99 -47.10 3.52 20.08
CA PRO A 99 -47.41 2.08 20.10
C PRO A 99 -47.78 1.50 18.74
N LYS A 100 -48.54 2.25 17.94
CA LYS A 100 -48.90 1.90 16.55
C LYS A 100 -47.65 1.64 15.70
N TYR A 101 -46.72 2.60 15.67
CA TYR A 101 -45.48 2.48 14.88
C TYR A 101 -44.53 1.41 15.41
N ARG A 102 -44.51 1.15 16.73
CA ARG A 102 -43.75 0.02 17.28
C ARG A 102 -44.21 -1.32 16.69
N ASN A 103 -45.52 -1.55 16.65
CA ASN A 103 -46.07 -2.79 16.09
C ASN A 103 -45.85 -2.87 14.57
N LEU A 104 -46.07 -1.77 13.85
CA LEU A 104 -45.87 -1.75 12.40
C LEU A 104 -44.41 -1.98 11.99
N VAL A 105 -43.46 -1.38 12.71
CA VAL A 105 -42.03 -1.59 12.48
C VAL A 105 -41.61 -3.00 12.89
N PHE A 106 -42.16 -3.54 13.97
CA PHE A 106 -41.92 -4.94 14.36
C PHE A 106 -42.36 -5.90 13.25
N ASP A 107 -43.60 -5.77 12.76
CA ASP A 107 -44.13 -6.60 11.67
C ASP A 107 -43.34 -6.42 10.38
N TYR A 108 -42.91 -5.19 10.07
CA TYR A 108 -42.09 -4.88 8.91
C TYR A 108 -40.73 -5.57 8.98
N LEU A 109 -39.99 -5.42 10.08
CA LEU A 109 -38.69 -6.07 10.27
C LEU A 109 -38.81 -7.60 10.32
N LYS A 110 -39.86 -8.13 10.95
CA LYS A 110 -40.12 -9.57 11.02
C LYS A 110 -40.49 -10.19 9.65
N SER A 111 -40.87 -9.36 8.67
CA SER A 111 -41.20 -9.84 7.32
C SER A 111 -39.97 -10.22 6.47
N PHE A 112 -38.77 -9.81 6.87
CA PHE A 112 -37.53 -10.16 6.17
C PHE A 112 -37.18 -11.63 6.40
N VAL A 113 -37.17 -12.40 5.30
CA VAL A 113 -36.80 -13.83 5.32
C VAL A 113 -35.29 -13.99 5.49
N ASN A 114 -34.50 -13.17 4.79
CA ASN A 114 -33.05 -13.15 4.90
C ASN A 114 -32.63 -12.31 6.12
N LYS A 115 -31.91 -12.92 7.07
CA LYS A 115 -31.50 -12.25 8.31
C LYS A 115 -30.44 -11.19 8.09
N LYS A 116 -29.56 -11.35 7.10
CA LYS A 116 -28.61 -10.30 6.71
C LYS A 116 -29.32 -9.07 6.17
N GLU A 117 -30.38 -9.24 5.37
CA GLU A 117 -31.19 -8.10 4.89
C GLU A 117 -31.90 -7.39 6.05
N LEU A 118 -32.41 -8.14 7.04
CA LEU A 118 -32.98 -7.56 8.26
C LEU A 118 -31.95 -6.70 9.00
N VAL A 119 -30.74 -7.24 9.24
CA VAL A 119 -29.66 -6.52 9.92
C VAL A 119 -29.24 -5.27 9.15
N LEU A 120 -28.99 -5.39 7.85
CA LEU A 120 -28.67 -4.25 6.99
C LEU A 120 -29.79 -3.21 7.01
N LYS A 121 -31.06 -3.64 7.09
CA LYS A 121 -32.19 -2.72 7.19
C LYS A 121 -32.21 -1.97 8.52
N THR A 122 -31.87 -2.61 9.64
CA THR A 122 -31.76 -1.92 10.93
C THR A 122 -30.58 -0.94 10.96
N MET A 123 -29.50 -1.23 10.24
CA MET A 123 -28.34 -0.33 10.05
C MET A 123 -28.71 0.88 9.17
N GLN A 124 -29.40 0.63 8.05
CA GLN A 124 -29.87 1.62 7.08
C GLN A 124 -30.82 2.67 7.68
N GLY A 125 -31.57 2.32 8.74
CA GLY A 125 -32.69 3.10 9.22
C GLY A 125 -33.98 2.82 8.43
N ILE A 126 -35.08 3.35 8.94
CA ILE A 126 -36.44 3.07 8.46
C ILE A 126 -37.15 4.39 8.21
N LYS A 127 -37.60 4.60 6.97
CA LYS A 127 -38.40 5.78 6.59
C LYS A 127 -39.88 5.50 6.81
N LEU A 128 -40.66 6.56 7.01
CA LEU A 128 -42.11 6.45 7.20
C LEU A 128 -42.81 5.86 5.97
N GLU A 129 -42.36 6.23 4.75
CA GLU A 129 -42.89 5.72 3.48
C GLU A 129 -42.76 4.20 3.30
N GLU A 130 -41.77 3.57 3.94
CA GLU A 130 -41.52 2.12 3.85
C GLU A 130 -42.57 1.31 4.60
N ILE A 131 -43.31 1.94 5.52
CA ILE A 131 -44.44 1.34 6.20
C ILE A 131 -45.71 1.51 5.37
N ASN A 132 -46.37 0.40 5.05
CA ASN A 132 -47.56 0.36 4.19
C ASN A 132 -48.60 1.42 4.58
N ARG A 133 -48.90 2.33 3.64
CA ARG A 133 -49.84 3.46 3.82
C ARG A 133 -51.23 3.03 4.27
N ALA A 134 -51.77 1.93 3.74
CA ALA A 134 -53.09 1.42 4.14
C ALA A 134 -53.13 0.98 5.63
N LYS A 135 -51.99 0.54 6.19
CA LYS A 135 -51.85 0.24 7.61
C LYS A 135 -51.59 1.49 8.46
N ARG A 136 -51.02 2.55 7.86
CA ARG A 136 -50.84 3.87 8.49
C ARG A 136 -52.15 4.67 8.58
N ASP A 137 -53.06 4.51 7.62
CA ASP A 137 -54.34 5.26 7.58
C ASP A 137 -55.43 4.68 8.51
N TYR A 138 -55.21 3.48 9.06
CA TYR A 138 -56.07 2.90 10.10
C TYR A 138 -55.74 3.56 11.46
N GLU A 139 -56.74 4.18 12.11
CA GLU A 139 -56.60 4.92 13.38
C GLU A 139 -55.57 6.06 13.33
N GLN A 140 -55.94 7.20 12.73
CA GLN A 140 -55.07 8.37 12.61
C GLN A 140 -54.69 8.95 13.99
N SER A 141 -53.39 9.16 14.20
CA SER A 141 -52.80 9.84 15.35
C SER A 141 -52.33 11.26 14.97
N LEU A 142 -52.09 12.13 15.96
CA LEU A 142 -51.54 13.47 15.69
C LEU A 142 -50.20 13.40 14.95
N VAL A 143 -49.37 12.40 15.25
CA VAL A 143 -48.09 12.15 14.55
C VAL A 143 -48.34 11.92 13.06
N ASP A 144 -49.38 11.17 12.70
CA ASP A 144 -49.73 10.87 11.30
C ASP A 144 -50.14 12.12 10.51
N LEU A 145 -50.62 13.17 11.20
CA LEU A 145 -51.09 14.41 10.57
C LEU A 145 -50.01 15.49 10.44
N VAL A 146 -48.91 15.36 11.20
CA VAL A 146 -47.83 16.37 11.24
C VAL A 146 -46.50 15.88 10.67
N SER A 147 -46.31 14.56 10.50
CA SER A 147 -45.10 13.98 9.91
C SER A 147 -45.11 13.98 8.38
N GLU A 148 -43.94 14.15 7.78
CA GLU A 148 -43.74 14.06 6.34
C GLU A 148 -43.38 12.61 5.93
N GLU A 149 -43.69 12.18 4.70
CA GLU A 149 -43.40 10.80 4.25
C GLU A 149 -41.89 10.47 4.22
N SER A 150 -41.06 11.51 4.10
CA SER A 150 -39.59 11.42 4.17
C SER A 150 -39.03 11.33 5.58
N ASP A 151 -39.85 11.48 6.63
CA ASP A 151 -39.38 11.40 8.01
C ASP A 151 -38.87 9.98 8.34
N PHE A 152 -37.79 9.92 9.12
CA PHE A 152 -37.27 8.65 9.63
C PHE A 152 -38.03 8.23 10.88
N LEU A 153 -38.55 7.00 10.86
CA LEU A 153 -39.01 6.31 12.08
C LEU A 153 -37.81 5.84 12.91
N ALA A 154 -36.75 5.41 12.24
CA ALA A 154 -35.47 5.07 12.85
C ALA A 154 -34.35 5.67 12.00
N ASP A 155 -33.51 6.52 12.60
CA ASP A 155 -32.38 7.13 11.89
C ASP A 155 -31.34 6.07 11.45
N PRO A 156 -30.62 6.30 10.34
CA PRO A 156 -29.47 5.49 9.93
C PRO A 156 -28.33 5.52 10.98
N MET A 157 -27.46 4.52 10.94
CA MET A 157 -26.23 4.45 11.75
C MET A 157 -24.97 4.51 10.85
N PRO A 158 -24.65 5.67 10.26
CA PRO A 158 -23.62 5.79 9.23
C PRO A 158 -22.18 5.54 9.73
N ASN A 159 -21.94 5.59 11.04
CA ASN A 159 -20.62 5.37 11.64
C ASN A 159 -20.30 3.89 11.87
N LEU A 160 -21.19 2.96 11.49
CA LEU A 160 -20.99 1.53 11.75
C LEU A 160 -19.73 0.95 11.10
N TYR A 161 -19.22 1.56 10.03
CA TYR A 161 -17.97 1.10 9.42
C TYR A 161 -16.74 1.45 10.26
N PHE A 162 -16.88 2.34 11.24
CA PHE A 162 -15.93 2.54 12.33
C PHE A 162 -16.17 1.53 13.46
N THR A 163 -15.84 0.27 13.17
CA THR A 163 -16.01 -0.85 14.11
C THR A 163 -15.16 -0.75 15.37
N ARG A 164 -14.20 0.19 15.41
CA ARG A 164 -13.33 0.45 16.56
C ARG A 164 -14.08 0.85 17.82
N ASP A 165 -15.14 1.66 17.68
CA ASP A 165 -15.69 2.36 18.83
C ASP A 165 -16.78 1.61 19.60
N PRO A 166 -17.70 0.84 18.98
CA PRO A 166 -18.81 0.22 19.71
C PRO A 166 -18.40 -0.82 20.77
N PHE A 167 -17.23 -1.44 20.61
CA PHE A 167 -16.59 -2.26 21.64
C PHE A 167 -15.09 -2.32 21.36
N ALA A 168 -14.27 -2.62 22.37
CA ALA A 168 -12.83 -2.85 22.18
C ALA A 168 -12.43 -4.22 22.72
N SER A 169 -11.64 -4.97 21.95
CA SER A 169 -10.96 -6.18 22.45
C SER A 169 -9.81 -5.76 23.38
N ALA A 170 -9.72 -6.38 24.55
CA ALA A 170 -8.64 -6.15 25.52
C ALA A 170 -8.23 -7.47 26.17
N GLY A 171 -6.96 -7.86 26.04
CA GLY A 171 -6.49 -9.16 26.50
C GLY A 171 -7.31 -10.31 25.90
N ASN A 172 -7.92 -11.14 26.74
CA ASN A 172 -8.80 -12.26 26.34
C ASN A 172 -10.30 -11.91 26.35
N GLY A 173 -10.66 -10.64 26.51
CA GLY A 173 -12.04 -10.19 26.68
C GLY A 173 -12.36 -8.93 25.88
N ILE A 174 -13.49 -8.32 26.22
CA ILE A 174 -13.98 -7.11 25.57
C ILE A 174 -14.38 -6.05 26.59
N ILE A 175 -14.37 -4.81 26.12
CA ILE A 175 -14.95 -3.64 26.73
C ILE A 175 -16.16 -3.30 25.85
N LEU A 176 -17.37 -3.72 26.25
CA LEU A 176 -18.58 -3.39 25.51
C LEU A 176 -18.98 -1.96 25.88
N ASN A 177 -18.74 -1.05 24.95
CA ASN A 177 -18.68 0.37 25.24
C ASN A 177 -20.07 0.99 25.47
N LYS A 178 -20.07 2.06 26.26
CA LYS A 178 -21.20 3.00 26.33
C LYS A 178 -20.76 4.27 25.61
N MET A 179 -21.36 4.52 24.46
CA MET A 179 -20.98 5.65 23.61
C MET A 179 -21.42 6.98 24.24
N TYR A 180 -20.68 8.04 23.98
CA TYR A 180 -21.02 9.40 24.43
C TYR A 180 -22.33 9.89 23.81
N SER A 181 -22.47 9.69 22.49
CA SER A 181 -23.68 10.14 21.77
C SER A 181 -24.78 9.09 21.82
N VAL A 182 -26.02 9.54 22.03
CA VAL A 182 -27.20 8.67 21.97
C VAL A 182 -27.34 8.00 20.59
N THR A 183 -26.99 8.73 19.52
CA THR A 183 -27.04 8.22 18.14
C THR A 183 -26.14 7.01 17.97
N ARG A 184 -24.85 7.12 18.33
CA ARG A 184 -23.89 6.00 18.18
C ARG A 184 -24.06 4.92 19.23
N ASN A 185 -24.64 5.22 20.40
CA ASN A 185 -24.90 4.20 21.41
C ASN A 185 -25.88 3.11 20.92
N ARG A 186 -26.63 3.38 19.84
CA ARG A 186 -27.47 2.37 19.16
C ARG A 186 -26.64 1.31 18.42
N GLU A 187 -25.39 1.60 18.05
CA GLU A 187 -24.49 0.68 17.33
C GLU A 187 -24.04 -0.48 18.24
N THR A 188 -23.95 -0.25 19.55
CA THR A 188 -23.41 -1.24 20.51
C THR A 188 -24.33 -2.45 20.73
N ILE A 189 -25.59 -2.38 20.28
CA ILE A 189 -26.53 -3.51 20.30
C ILE A 189 -26.03 -4.70 19.45
N TYR A 190 -25.34 -4.45 18.34
CA TYR A 190 -24.89 -5.52 17.45
C TYR A 190 -23.82 -6.37 18.16
N ALA A 191 -22.82 -5.71 18.74
CA ALA A 191 -21.79 -6.35 19.55
C ALA A 191 -22.41 -7.06 20.77
N GLU A 192 -23.36 -6.43 21.46
CA GLU A 192 -24.06 -7.05 22.59
C GLU A 192 -24.66 -8.41 22.22
N TYR A 193 -25.36 -8.50 21.09
CA TYR A 193 -25.99 -9.75 20.65
C TYR A 193 -24.96 -10.78 20.18
N ILE A 194 -23.93 -10.36 19.45
CA ILE A 194 -22.84 -11.24 19.03
C ILE A 194 -22.20 -11.91 20.25
N PHE A 195 -21.75 -11.13 21.24
CA PHE A 195 -21.06 -11.68 22.40
C PHE A 195 -21.97 -12.47 23.35
N ASN A 196 -23.27 -12.16 23.40
CA ASN A 196 -24.22 -12.87 24.26
C ASN A 196 -24.77 -14.17 23.65
N TYR A 197 -24.82 -14.29 22.32
CA TYR A 197 -25.54 -15.38 21.65
C TYR A 197 -24.74 -16.16 20.60
N HIS A 198 -23.80 -15.53 19.89
CA HIS A 198 -23.10 -16.17 18.79
C HIS A 198 -22.27 -17.38 19.27
N PRO A 199 -22.32 -18.55 18.60
CA PRO A 199 -21.69 -19.78 19.10
C PRO A 199 -20.18 -19.64 19.37
N ASP A 200 -19.48 -18.88 18.52
CA ASP A 200 -18.04 -18.69 18.65
C ASP A 200 -17.63 -17.84 19.86
N TYR A 201 -18.51 -16.98 20.38
CA TYR A 201 -18.16 -16.01 21.42
C TYR A 201 -18.90 -16.24 22.75
N LYS A 202 -20.13 -16.76 22.70
CA LYS A 202 -20.98 -16.94 23.87
C LYS A 202 -20.31 -17.85 24.90
N GLY A 203 -20.13 -17.32 26.11
CA GLY A 203 -19.53 -18.05 27.23
C GLY A 203 -18.03 -18.28 27.10
N GLN A 204 -17.37 -17.68 26.11
CA GLN A 204 -15.92 -17.79 25.87
C GLN A 204 -15.20 -16.45 26.02
N VAL A 205 -15.93 -15.34 26.17
CA VAL A 205 -15.38 -13.98 26.18
C VAL A 205 -15.72 -13.30 27.50
N ASN A 206 -14.69 -12.83 28.21
CA ASN A 206 -14.85 -11.99 29.40
C ASN A 206 -15.31 -10.59 28.98
N LYS A 207 -16.23 -10.01 29.76
CA LYS A 207 -16.71 -8.65 29.56
C LYS A 207 -16.24 -7.77 30.72
N TYR A 208 -15.29 -6.88 30.45
CA TYR A 208 -14.69 -5.96 31.43
C TYR A 208 -15.46 -4.64 31.57
N TYR A 209 -16.35 -4.36 30.62
CA TYR A 209 -17.24 -3.20 30.66
C TYR A 209 -18.53 -3.53 29.92
N ASP A 210 -19.64 -2.89 30.29
CA ASP A 210 -20.93 -3.12 29.65
C ASP A 210 -21.62 -1.79 29.28
N ARG A 211 -22.35 -1.78 28.16
CA ARG A 211 -23.09 -0.63 27.64
C ARG A 211 -24.14 -0.07 28.60
N TYR A 212 -24.52 -0.82 29.64
CA TYR A 212 -25.45 -0.40 30.69
C TYR A 212 -24.80 0.30 31.89
N LEU A 213 -23.46 0.34 31.96
CA LEU A 213 -22.73 1.06 33.02
C LEU A 213 -22.96 2.59 32.95
N PRO A 214 -22.71 3.36 34.02
CA PRO A 214 -23.12 4.76 34.08
C PRO A 214 -22.28 5.68 33.18
N TYR A 215 -20.97 5.45 33.07
CA TYR A 215 -20.02 6.34 32.40
C TYR A 215 -19.74 5.92 30.96
N HIS A 216 -19.49 6.91 30.09
CA HIS A 216 -19.16 6.63 28.69
C HIS A 216 -17.65 6.34 28.49
N ILE A 217 -17.38 5.40 27.59
CA ILE A 217 -16.04 4.99 27.11
C ILE A 217 -16.18 4.54 25.65
N GLU A 218 -15.25 4.92 24.79
CA GLU A 218 -15.25 4.55 23.36
C GLU A 218 -13.93 3.87 22.97
N GLY A 219 -14.00 2.93 22.01
CA GLY A 219 -12.85 2.07 21.70
C GLY A 219 -11.66 2.77 21.04
N GLY A 220 -11.85 3.94 20.42
CA GLY A 220 -10.74 4.79 19.97
C GLY A 220 -9.80 5.24 21.10
N ASP A 221 -10.29 5.28 22.35
CA ASP A 221 -9.46 5.62 23.50
C ASP A 221 -8.70 4.42 24.08
N VAL A 222 -8.97 3.18 23.64
CA VAL A 222 -8.39 1.96 24.20
C VAL A 222 -7.27 1.42 23.32
N LEU A 223 -6.06 1.31 23.89
CA LEU A 223 -4.88 0.78 23.23
C LEU A 223 -4.21 -0.31 24.09
N ASN A 224 -4.05 -1.51 23.53
CA ASN A 224 -3.36 -2.62 24.21
C ASN A 224 -1.84 -2.48 24.03
N LEU A 225 -1.11 -1.92 25.00
CA LEU A 225 0.33 -1.72 24.83
C LEU A 225 1.12 -3.02 24.99
N ASN A 226 0.72 -3.88 25.92
CA ASN A 226 1.20 -5.24 26.09
C ASN A 226 0.20 -6.05 26.94
N ASN A 227 0.57 -7.27 27.34
CA ASN A 227 -0.30 -8.16 28.13
C ASN A 227 -0.73 -7.59 29.50
N HIS A 228 0.07 -6.70 30.08
CA HIS A 228 -0.09 -6.16 31.43
C HIS A 228 -0.59 -4.70 31.44
N ILE A 229 -0.37 -3.97 30.34
CA ILE A 229 -0.55 -2.52 30.28
C ILE A 229 -1.57 -2.12 29.21
N LEU A 230 -2.62 -1.45 29.65
CA LEU A 230 -3.60 -0.80 28.79
C LEU A 230 -3.38 0.72 28.81
N ALA A 231 -3.34 1.36 27.64
CA ALA A 231 -3.41 2.81 27.53
C ALA A 231 -4.87 3.21 27.26
N VAL A 232 -5.39 4.15 28.05
CA VAL A 232 -6.78 4.63 27.93
C VAL A 232 -6.82 6.16 27.88
N GLY A 233 -7.43 6.74 26.86
CA GLY A 233 -7.66 8.19 26.77
C GLY A 233 -8.75 8.68 27.72
N ILE A 234 -8.48 9.75 28.46
CA ILE A 234 -9.51 10.61 29.08
C ILE A 234 -9.77 11.71 28.06
N SER A 235 -10.93 11.66 27.41
CA SER A 235 -11.24 12.44 26.22
C SER A 235 -12.64 13.08 26.30
N GLN A 236 -13.09 13.70 25.21
CA GLN A 236 -14.49 14.11 25.10
C GLN A 236 -15.45 12.90 25.14
N ARG A 237 -14.96 11.72 24.78
CA ARG A 237 -15.73 10.49 24.54
C ARG A 237 -15.54 9.43 25.62
N THR A 238 -14.55 9.57 26.49
CA THR A 238 -14.27 8.65 27.60
C THR A 238 -14.11 9.41 28.91
N GLU A 239 -14.97 9.12 29.90
CA GLU A 239 -14.91 9.72 31.23
C GLU A 239 -13.91 8.99 32.13
N ALA A 240 -13.23 9.73 33.02
CA ALA A 240 -12.35 9.14 34.02
C ALA A 240 -13.05 8.07 34.88
N GLY A 241 -14.32 8.28 35.25
CA GLY A 241 -15.09 7.29 36.01
C GLY A 241 -15.35 5.97 35.25
N ALA A 242 -15.33 5.98 33.92
CA ALA A 242 -15.39 4.75 33.14
C ALA A 242 -14.07 3.97 33.23
N ILE A 243 -12.94 4.67 33.31
CA ILE A 243 -11.61 4.07 33.46
C ILE A 243 -11.47 3.44 34.85
N ASP A 244 -11.94 4.08 35.90
CA ASP A 244 -11.95 3.51 37.26
C ASP A 244 -12.76 2.21 37.31
N GLU A 245 -13.96 2.21 36.73
CA GLU A 245 -14.82 1.02 36.69
C GLU A 245 -14.21 -0.10 35.82
N LEU A 246 -13.59 0.26 34.69
CA LEU A 246 -12.84 -0.68 33.85
C LEU A 246 -11.65 -1.28 34.61
N ALA A 247 -10.86 -0.48 35.31
CA ALA A 247 -9.71 -0.92 36.10
C ALA A 247 -10.13 -1.97 37.14
N LYS A 248 -11.18 -1.69 37.91
CA LYS A 248 -11.73 -2.63 38.91
C LYS A 248 -12.14 -3.95 38.28
N ASN A 249 -12.80 -3.91 37.11
CA ASN A 249 -13.27 -5.12 36.43
C ASN A 249 -12.13 -5.94 35.82
N LEU A 250 -11.07 -5.28 35.34
CA LEU A 250 -9.86 -5.94 34.84
C LEU A 250 -9.11 -6.64 35.97
N PHE A 251 -8.75 -5.90 37.03
CA PHE A 251 -7.89 -6.40 38.11
C PHE A 251 -8.55 -7.52 38.93
N ARG A 252 -9.88 -7.50 39.07
CA ARG A 252 -10.62 -8.59 39.75
C ARG A 252 -10.71 -9.88 38.95
N ASN A 253 -10.52 -9.82 37.64
CA ASN A 253 -10.73 -10.98 36.79
C ASN A 253 -9.46 -11.86 36.83
N PRO A 254 -9.51 -13.08 37.39
CA PRO A 254 -8.34 -13.93 37.53
C PRO A 254 -7.76 -14.41 36.19
N ASP A 255 -8.52 -14.32 35.09
CA ASP A 255 -8.10 -14.68 33.75
C ASP A 255 -7.55 -13.47 32.96
N CYS A 256 -7.51 -12.29 33.58
CA CYS A 256 -6.95 -11.07 33.00
C CYS A 256 -5.50 -10.88 33.45
N GLU A 257 -4.59 -10.70 32.50
CA GLU A 257 -3.17 -10.39 32.77
C GLU A 257 -2.95 -8.87 32.96
N ILE A 258 -3.93 -8.02 32.63
CA ILE A 258 -3.76 -6.57 32.70
C ILE A 258 -3.79 -6.11 34.16
N ASP A 259 -2.68 -5.55 34.63
CA ASP A 259 -2.50 -5.09 36.02
C ASP A 259 -2.26 -3.57 36.13
N THR A 260 -2.09 -2.89 34.99
CA THR A 260 -1.78 -1.47 34.92
C THR A 260 -2.57 -0.78 33.82
N ILE A 261 -3.20 0.36 34.15
CA ILE A 261 -3.75 1.29 33.15
C ILE A 261 -2.96 2.60 33.15
N LEU A 262 -2.51 3.04 31.98
CA LEU A 262 -2.00 4.37 31.74
C LEU A 262 -3.12 5.25 31.16
N ALA A 263 -3.69 6.12 31.99
CA ALA A 263 -4.75 7.03 31.59
C ALA A 263 -4.17 8.34 31.04
N PHE A 264 -4.43 8.65 29.77
CA PHE A 264 -3.92 9.84 29.07
C PHE A 264 -4.97 10.93 29.02
N ASN A 265 -4.78 12.01 29.78
CA ASN A 265 -5.64 13.19 29.71
C ASN A 265 -5.29 14.01 28.46
N ILE A 266 -6.18 13.95 27.46
CA ILE A 266 -5.99 14.63 26.17
C ILE A 266 -6.88 15.88 26.07
N PRO A 267 -6.41 16.93 25.38
CA PRO A 267 -7.17 18.17 25.25
C PRO A 267 -8.49 17.95 24.50
N VAL A 268 -9.59 18.48 25.07
CA VAL A 268 -10.92 18.44 24.44
C VAL A 268 -10.94 19.37 23.22
N SER A 269 -10.84 18.79 22.02
CA SER A 269 -11.00 19.52 20.77
C SER A 269 -11.66 18.66 19.71
N ARG A 270 -12.29 19.30 18.72
CA ARG A 270 -12.89 18.58 17.58
C ARG A 270 -11.87 17.81 16.74
N ALA A 271 -10.58 18.17 16.82
CA ALA A 271 -9.50 17.45 16.15
C ALA A 271 -8.98 16.25 16.96
N PHE A 272 -9.36 16.13 18.24
CA PHE A 272 -8.85 15.13 19.19
C PHE A 272 -10.03 14.44 19.88
N MET A 273 -10.74 13.59 19.11
CA MET A 273 -11.92 12.90 19.64
C MET A 273 -11.54 11.73 20.54
N HIS A 274 -10.45 11.05 20.21
CA HIS A 274 -9.95 9.86 20.91
C HIS A 274 -8.41 9.87 20.96
N LEU A 275 -7.82 9.04 21.81
CA LEU A 275 -6.37 8.87 21.91
C LEU A 275 -5.74 8.34 20.63
N ASP A 276 -6.38 7.40 19.94
CA ASP A 276 -5.85 6.79 18.72
C ASP A 276 -5.82 7.71 17.50
N THR A 277 -6.53 8.84 17.54
CA THR A 277 -6.42 9.88 16.51
C THR A 277 -5.16 10.72 16.71
N VAL A 278 -4.41 10.56 17.79
CA VAL A 278 -3.23 11.40 18.07
C VAL A 278 -2.03 10.61 18.54
N PHE A 279 -2.20 9.32 18.82
CA PHE A 279 -1.16 8.45 19.35
C PHE A 279 -1.46 7.00 19.01
N THR A 280 -0.59 6.32 18.26
CA THR A 280 -0.74 4.88 17.96
C THR A 280 0.60 4.15 17.98
N GLN A 281 0.60 2.91 18.47
CA GLN A 281 1.76 2.03 18.43
C GLN A 281 1.83 1.31 17.08
N ILE A 282 3.01 1.32 16.44
CA ILE A 282 3.18 0.78 15.08
C ILE A 282 4.35 -0.20 14.95
N ASP A 283 5.20 -0.28 15.98
CA ASP A 283 6.28 -1.26 16.10
C ASP A 283 6.59 -1.50 17.59
N PHE A 284 7.54 -2.38 17.88
CA PHE A 284 7.96 -2.68 19.25
C PHE A 284 8.38 -1.44 20.04
N ASP A 285 9.06 -0.51 19.38
CA ASP A 285 9.66 0.70 19.95
C ASP A 285 9.17 2.00 19.27
N LYS A 286 8.23 1.92 18.33
CA LYS A 286 7.80 3.09 17.53
C LYS A 286 6.33 3.39 17.69
N PHE A 287 6.05 4.68 17.85
CA PHE A 287 4.70 5.22 17.92
C PHE A 287 4.56 6.38 16.94
N THR A 288 3.41 6.51 16.30
CA THR A 288 3.05 7.76 15.61
C THR A 288 2.32 8.67 16.58
N TYR A 289 2.55 9.98 16.46
CA TYR A 289 1.83 10.94 17.28
C TYR A 289 1.58 12.27 16.56
N HIS A 290 0.58 13.00 17.02
CA HIS A 290 0.32 14.36 16.57
C HIS A 290 1.02 15.37 17.50
N PRO A 291 1.84 16.31 16.99
CA PRO A 291 2.58 17.27 17.84
C PRO A 291 1.69 18.06 18.82
N GLY A 292 0.45 18.35 18.44
CA GLY A 292 -0.49 19.12 19.26
C GLY A 292 -0.91 18.46 20.58
N ILE A 293 -0.64 17.16 20.80
CA ILE A 293 -0.93 16.51 22.09
C ILE A 293 0.13 16.84 23.16
N MET A 294 1.38 17.13 22.76
CA MET A 294 2.53 17.16 23.66
C MET A 294 2.46 18.27 24.72
N ASP A 295 1.88 19.42 24.40
CA ASP A 295 1.87 20.59 25.29
C ASP A 295 0.87 20.45 26.45
N THR A 296 -0.05 19.47 26.39
CA THR A 296 -1.19 19.37 27.32
C THR A 296 -1.40 17.97 27.90
N LEU A 297 -0.56 17.01 27.53
CA LEU A 297 -0.71 15.62 27.92
C LEU A 297 -0.36 15.42 29.41
N GLN A 298 -1.31 14.90 30.19
CA GLN A 298 -1.04 14.35 31.52
C GLN A 298 -1.27 12.85 31.49
N VAL A 299 -0.42 12.08 32.17
CA VAL A 299 -0.55 10.62 32.25
C VAL A 299 -0.71 10.20 33.70
N PHE A 300 -1.71 9.38 33.99
CA PHE A 300 -1.95 8.79 35.30
C PHE A 300 -1.74 7.29 35.22
N GLU A 301 -1.02 6.72 36.20
CA GLU A 301 -0.93 5.28 36.39
C GLU A 301 -2.04 4.86 37.36
N ILE A 302 -2.78 3.82 36.98
CA ILE A 302 -3.81 3.16 37.79
C ILE A 302 -3.40 1.70 37.96
N THR A 303 -3.31 1.25 39.21
CA THR A 303 -2.99 -0.14 39.59
C THR A 303 -3.97 -0.61 40.67
N GLU A 304 -3.98 -1.91 40.94
CA GLU A 304 -4.80 -2.49 42.02
C GLU A 304 -4.48 -1.82 43.37
N GLY A 305 -5.52 -1.59 44.19
CA GLY A 305 -5.40 -0.99 45.51
C GLY A 305 -4.68 -1.87 46.55
N ASP A 306 -4.29 -1.26 47.67
CA ASP A 306 -3.54 -1.92 48.74
C ASP A 306 -4.43 -2.61 49.79
N ILE A 307 -5.75 -2.38 49.75
CA ILE A 307 -6.73 -2.90 50.72
C ILE A 307 -7.33 -4.21 50.18
N PRO A 308 -6.98 -5.38 50.78
CA PRO A 308 -7.61 -6.64 50.41
C PRO A 308 -9.12 -6.58 50.65
N ASP A 309 -9.91 -7.13 49.73
CA ASP A 309 -11.38 -7.22 49.78
C ASP A 309 -12.14 -5.87 49.67
N SER A 310 -11.50 -4.78 49.23
CA SER A 310 -12.18 -3.51 48.95
C SER A 310 -12.76 -3.46 47.53
N ASP A 311 -14.05 -3.16 47.43
CA ASP A 311 -14.72 -3.00 46.14
C ASP A 311 -14.44 -1.66 45.43
N GLU A 312 -13.67 -0.77 46.06
CA GLU A 312 -13.47 0.61 45.58
C GLU A 312 -11.99 1.03 45.53
N ASP A 313 -11.06 0.16 45.94
CA ASP A 313 -9.66 0.57 46.12
C ASP A 313 -8.86 0.47 44.81
N LEU A 314 -8.34 1.62 44.37
CA LEU A 314 -7.44 1.77 43.23
C LEU A 314 -6.30 2.70 43.62
N ASN A 315 -5.08 2.33 43.24
CA ASN A 315 -3.90 3.17 43.39
C ASN A 315 -3.75 4.06 42.15
N VAL A 316 -4.07 5.35 42.27
CA VAL A 316 -3.97 6.33 41.17
C VAL A 316 -2.87 7.36 41.46
N LYS A 317 -1.91 7.51 40.54
CA LYS A 317 -0.85 8.53 40.65
C LYS A 317 -0.52 9.19 39.32
N GLU A 318 -0.24 10.49 39.35
CA GLU A 318 0.25 11.21 38.16
C GLU A 318 1.71 10.83 37.88
N VAL A 319 2.00 10.50 36.62
CA VAL A 319 3.34 10.17 36.14
C VAL A 319 3.94 11.40 35.47
N ASN A 320 5.03 11.91 36.04
CA ASN A 320 5.75 13.06 35.51
C ASN A 320 6.89 12.61 34.58
N GLY A 321 7.02 13.26 33.43
CA GLY A 321 8.07 12.99 32.42
C GLY A 321 7.60 13.38 31.03
N SER A 322 8.50 13.30 30.04
CA SER A 322 8.09 13.35 28.63
C SER A 322 7.30 12.08 28.26
N LEU A 323 6.47 12.14 27.22
CA LEU A 323 5.74 10.96 26.73
C LEU A 323 6.70 9.81 26.39
N GLU A 324 7.84 10.12 25.79
CA GLU A 324 8.89 9.16 25.47
C GLU A 324 9.42 8.49 26.75
N GLU A 325 9.84 9.27 27.75
CA GLU A 325 10.35 8.76 29.04
C GLU A 325 9.33 7.87 29.77
N ILE A 326 8.06 8.27 29.74
CA ILE A 326 6.97 7.49 30.35
C ILE A 326 6.85 6.15 29.65
N LEU A 327 6.73 6.13 28.31
CA LEU A 327 6.62 4.88 27.55
C LEU A 327 7.87 4.01 27.71
N GLU A 328 9.06 4.60 27.74
CA GLU A 328 10.31 3.87 27.97
C GLU A 328 10.33 3.15 29.32
N LYS A 329 9.86 3.83 30.37
CA LYS A 329 9.74 3.28 31.73
C LYS A 329 8.80 2.08 31.76
N TYR A 330 7.61 2.20 31.18
CA TYR A 330 6.57 1.16 31.26
C TYR A 330 6.79 0.01 30.27
N LEU A 331 7.38 0.28 29.09
CA LEU A 331 7.64 -0.74 28.07
C LEU A 331 9.04 -1.38 28.17
N GLY A 332 9.88 -0.86 29.07
CA GLY A 332 11.20 -1.41 29.40
C GLY A 332 12.21 -1.35 28.25
N ARG A 333 12.05 -0.40 27.32
CA ARG A 333 12.86 -0.28 26.10
C ARG A 333 12.91 1.17 25.65
N LYS A 334 13.91 1.53 24.84
CA LYS A 334 13.96 2.85 24.21
C LYS A 334 12.78 3.04 23.26
N ILE A 335 12.20 4.23 23.22
CA ILE A 335 11.04 4.56 22.37
C ILE A 335 11.43 5.60 21.32
N THR A 336 10.81 5.51 20.15
CA THR A 336 10.91 6.50 19.07
C THR A 336 9.51 7.01 18.75
N LEU A 337 9.30 8.32 18.92
CA LEU A 337 8.06 8.98 18.57
C LEU A 337 8.18 9.62 17.19
N ILE A 338 7.32 9.20 16.27
CA ILE A 338 7.30 9.65 14.88
C ILE A 338 6.18 10.68 14.71
N PRO A 339 6.49 11.96 14.47
CA PRO A 339 5.46 12.98 14.35
C PRO A 339 4.74 12.88 13.00
N CYS A 340 3.41 13.04 13.04
CA CYS A 340 2.58 13.24 11.85
C CYS A 340 3.19 14.33 10.96
N ALA A 341 3.31 14.07 9.67
CA ALA A 341 3.90 14.94 8.65
C ALA A 341 5.26 15.59 9.05
N GLY A 342 6.05 14.93 9.90
CA GLY A 342 7.39 15.41 10.31
C GLY A 342 7.37 16.52 11.35
N GLY A 343 6.21 16.81 11.92
CA GLY A 343 6.06 17.82 12.97
C GLY A 343 5.95 19.26 12.46
N GLU A 344 5.97 19.49 11.15
CA GLU A 344 5.71 20.81 10.58
C GLU A 344 4.23 21.15 10.77
N LYS A 345 3.94 22.29 11.39
CA LYS A 345 2.61 22.63 11.90
C LYS A 345 1.50 22.51 10.86
N ILE A 346 1.65 23.13 9.68
CA ILE A 346 0.58 23.17 8.67
C ILE A 346 0.35 21.78 8.08
N SER A 347 1.42 21.07 7.76
CA SER A 347 1.37 19.73 7.20
C SER A 347 0.81 18.73 8.19
N SER A 348 1.21 18.84 9.46
CA SER A 348 0.70 18.00 10.56
C SER A 348 -0.80 18.22 10.75
N GLU A 349 -1.26 19.48 10.80
CA GLU A 349 -2.70 19.79 10.93
C GLU A 349 -3.52 19.23 9.75
N ARG A 350 -2.97 19.28 8.52
CA ARG A 350 -3.66 18.78 7.31
C ARG A 350 -3.73 17.26 7.25
N GLU A 351 -2.63 16.56 7.52
CA GLU A 351 -2.62 15.09 7.49
C GLU A 351 -3.30 14.51 8.71
N GLN A 352 -3.24 15.19 9.87
CA GLN A 352 -4.01 14.84 11.05
C GLN A 352 -5.52 14.93 10.80
N TRP A 353 -5.98 15.94 10.05
CA TRP A 353 -7.40 16.03 9.67
C TRP A 353 -7.86 14.82 8.84
N ASN A 354 -6.94 14.19 8.12
CA ASN A 354 -7.16 12.99 7.33
C ASN A 354 -6.67 11.73 8.07
N ASP A 355 -6.60 11.78 9.40
CA ASP A 355 -6.28 10.63 10.26
C ASP A 355 -4.87 10.03 10.04
N GLY A 356 -3.87 10.87 9.75
CA GLY A 356 -2.48 10.46 9.47
C GLY A 356 -1.78 9.68 10.59
N THR A 357 -2.25 9.78 11.82
CA THR A 357 -1.75 9.05 13.00
C THR A 357 -2.62 7.83 13.34
N ASN A 358 -3.80 7.70 12.75
CA ASN A 358 -4.73 6.59 12.99
C ASN A 358 -4.38 5.38 12.10
N THR A 359 -3.12 4.96 12.17
CA THR A 359 -2.58 3.87 11.35
C THR A 359 -2.95 2.51 11.94
N LEU A 360 -3.36 1.55 11.11
CA LEU A 360 -3.59 0.18 11.57
C LEU A 360 -2.31 -0.65 11.47
N CYS A 361 -1.75 -1.06 12.60
CA CYS A 361 -0.63 -2.01 12.63
C CYS A 361 -1.14 -3.44 12.46
N ILE A 362 -0.72 -4.13 11.41
CA ILE A 362 -1.11 -5.53 11.11
C ILE A 362 -0.03 -6.55 11.51
N ALA A 363 1.21 -6.10 11.65
CA ALA A 363 2.33 -6.83 12.26
C ALA A 363 3.38 -5.79 12.70
N PRO A 364 4.33 -6.12 13.59
CA PRO A 364 5.32 -5.14 14.05
C PRO A 364 6.07 -4.51 12.88
N GLY A 365 5.99 -3.17 12.75
CA GLY A 365 6.59 -2.43 11.64
C GLY A 365 5.85 -2.54 10.31
N VAL A 366 4.61 -3.06 10.29
CA VAL A 366 3.77 -3.17 9.09
C VAL A 366 2.40 -2.52 9.34
N VAL A 367 2.13 -1.44 8.62
CA VAL A 367 0.92 -0.63 8.81
C VAL A 367 0.10 -0.47 7.55
N VAL A 368 -1.21 -0.29 7.72
CA VAL A 368 -2.14 0.16 6.68
C VAL A 368 -2.51 1.62 6.94
N VAL A 369 -2.41 2.46 5.92
CA VAL A 369 -2.61 3.92 5.99
C VAL A 369 -3.36 4.42 4.75
N TYR A 370 -3.82 5.66 4.81
CA TYR A 370 -4.36 6.36 3.65
C TYR A 370 -3.26 6.92 2.74
N ASP A 371 -3.46 6.80 1.43
CA ASP A 371 -2.59 7.33 0.37
C ASP A 371 -2.38 8.86 0.44
N ARG A 372 -3.41 9.59 0.87
CA ARG A 372 -3.42 11.05 0.92
C ARG A 372 -2.48 11.65 1.98
N ASN A 373 -1.99 10.86 2.92
CA ASN A 373 -1.07 11.30 3.99
C ASN A 373 0.39 11.07 3.57
N ASN A 374 0.74 11.55 2.38
CA ASN A 374 1.98 11.17 1.70
C ASN A 374 3.25 11.59 2.47
N ILE A 375 3.21 12.67 3.26
CA ILE A 375 4.36 13.10 4.06
C ILE A 375 4.56 12.14 5.22
N THR A 376 3.50 11.85 5.99
CA THR A 376 3.54 10.86 7.07
C THR A 376 3.97 9.49 6.54
N ASN A 377 3.40 9.04 5.42
CA ASN A 377 3.72 7.74 4.84
C ASN A 377 5.21 7.62 4.46
N ASN A 378 5.80 8.68 3.93
CA ASN A 378 7.23 8.70 3.60
C ASN A 378 8.10 8.68 4.86
N ILE A 379 7.73 9.43 5.89
CA ILE A 379 8.45 9.43 7.16
C ILE A 379 8.37 8.06 7.85
N LEU A 380 7.20 7.40 7.79
CA LEU A 380 7.05 6.03 8.28
C LEU A 380 8.02 5.08 7.56
N ARG A 381 8.13 5.17 6.23
CA ARG A 381 9.10 4.38 5.44
C ARG A 381 10.54 4.69 5.82
N GLU A 382 10.89 5.95 6.04
CA GLU A 382 12.21 6.37 6.52
C GLU A 382 12.56 5.77 7.88
N HIS A 383 11.56 5.54 8.73
CA HIS A 383 11.71 4.87 10.04
C HIS A 383 11.62 3.33 9.95
N GLY A 384 11.72 2.76 8.75
CA GLY A 384 11.75 1.31 8.52
C GLY A 384 10.39 0.63 8.60
N ILE A 385 9.29 1.38 8.58
CA ILE A 385 7.93 0.86 8.61
C ILE A 385 7.48 0.48 7.18
N LYS A 386 6.97 -0.73 7.00
CA LYS A 386 6.28 -1.15 5.78
C LYS A 386 4.89 -0.54 5.76
N VAL A 387 4.59 0.20 4.71
CA VAL A 387 3.34 0.95 4.56
C VAL A 387 2.52 0.39 3.40
N PHE A 388 1.33 -0.14 3.70
CA PHE A 388 0.29 -0.43 2.72
C PHE A 388 -0.64 0.79 2.62
N GLU A 389 -0.72 1.38 1.44
CA GLU A 389 -1.60 2.52 1.18
C GLU A 389 -2.92 2.05 0.58
N MET A 390 -4.01 2.73 0.93
CA MET A 390 -5.33 2.55 0.33
C MET A 390 -5.94 3.91 -0.05
N SER A 391 -6.79 3.92 -1.08
CA SER A 391 -7.54 5.12 -1.45
C SER A 391 -8.47 5.56 -0.30
N SER A 392 -8.66 6.87 -0.19
CA SER A 392 -9.31 7.51 0.96
C SER A 392 -10.13 8.74 0.60
N ALA A 393 -10.58 8.83 -0.65
CA ALA A 393 -11.35 9.96 -1.17
C ALA A 393 -12.76 10.05 -0.57
N GLU A 394 -13.37 8.90 -0.24
CA GLU A 394 -14.73 8.81 0.30
C GLU A 394 -14.74 8.39 1.78
N LEU A 395 -13.97 7.36 2.15
CA LEU A 395 -13.96 6.85 3.53
C LEU A 395 -13.44 7.87 4.55
N SER A 396 -12.48 8.71 4.17
CA SER A 396 -11.97 9.73 5.09
C SER A 396 -12.99 10.83 5.43
N ARG A 397 -14.13 10.90 4.71
CA ARG A 397 -15.19 11.90 4.98
C ARG A 397 -15.92 11.66 6.31
N GLY A 398 -15.85 10.44 6.85
CA GLY A 398 -16.35 10.16 8.20
C GLY A 398 -15.36 10.45 9.33
N ARG A 399 -14.14 10.93 9.02
CA ARG A 399 -13.05 11.15 9.99
C ARG A 399 -12.67 9.92 10.81
N GLY A 400 -12.15 8.93 10.13
CA GLY A 400 -11.44 7.85 10.77
C GLY A 400 -10.48 7.20 9.79
N GLY A 401 -9.33 6.76 10.31
CA GLY A 401 -8.33 6.01 9.56
C GLY A 401 -8.61 4.51 9.51
N PRO A 402 -7.68 3.73 8.94
CA PRO A 402 -7.76 2.27 8.93
C PRO A 402 -7.90 1.63 10.32
N ARG A 403 -7.37 2.27 11.40
CA ARG A 403 -7.54 1.75 12.77
C ARG A 403 -8.98 1.95 13.28
N CYS A 404 -9.62 3.08 12.98
CA CYS A 404 -11.03 3.32 13.30
C CYS A 404 -11.96 2.34 12.59
N MET A 405 -11.64 1.96 11.35
CA MET A 405 -12.47 1.05 10.55
C MET A 405 -12.36 -0.43 10.94
N SER A 406 -11.47 -0.77 11.87
CA SER A 406 -11.15 -2.16 12.22
C SER A 406 -11.22 -2.43 13.70
N MET A 407 -11.67 -3.64 14.05
CA MET A 407 -11.62 -4.16 15.41
C MET A 407 -10.91 -5.52 15.45
N PRO A 408 -9.63 -5.58 15.87
CA PRO A 408 -8.92 -6.83 16.09
C PRO A 408 -9.70 -7.74 17.03
N LEU A 409 -9.84 -9.01 16.65
CA LEU A 409 -10.41 -10.07 17.49
C LEU A 409 -9.31 -11.01 17.96
N ILE A 410 -8.32 -11.30 17.09
CA ILE A 410 -7.20 -12.19 17.41
C ILE A 410 -5.91 -11.59 16.83
N ARG A 411 -4.90 -11.43 17.69
CA ARG A 411 -3.49 -11.17 17.36
C ARG A 411 -2.62 -12.27 17.97
N GLU A 412 -1.45 -12.50 17.39
CA GLU A 412 -0.43 -13.39 17.97
C GLU A 412 0.24 -12.79 19.22
N ASP A 413 0.54 -13.65 20.18
CA ASP A 413 1.22 -13.29 21.43
C ASP A 413 2.72 -13.07 21.23
N ILE A 414 3.13 -11.80 21.28
CA ILE A 414 4.53 -11.39 21.08
C ILE A 414 5.34 -11.22 22.37
N TYR A 415 4.67 -11.16 23.53
CA TYR A 415 5.28 -11.00 24.85
C TYR A 415 5.30 -12.31 25.64
N THR A 416 6.29 -12.48 26.52
CA THR A 416 6.37 -13.54 27.55
C THR A 416 5.35 -13.28 28.65
N GLU A 417 5.13 -14.26 29.54
CA GLU A 417 4.29 -14.09 30.74
C GLU A 417 4.75 -12.91 31.62
N SER A 418 6.06 -12.59 31.63
CA SER A 418 6.62 -11.45 32.35
C SER A 418 6.55 -10.11 31.62
N GLY A 419 5.82 -10.01 30.50
CA GLY A 419 5.64 -8.76 29.73
C GLY A 419 6.85 -8.34 28.87
N THR A 420 7.93 -9.12 28.86
CA THR A 420 9.10 -8.88 28.00
C THR A 420 8.87 -9.45 26.60
N VAL A 421 9.47 -8.86 25.55
CA VAL A 421 9.34 -9.44 24.19
C VAL A 421 10.02 -10.82 24.19
N LYS A 422 9.36 -11.85 23.65
CA LYS A 422 9.98 -13.18 23.51
C LYS A 422 11.29 -13.03 22.70
N GLU A 423 12.43 -13.53 23.17
CA GLU A 423 13.72 -13.44 22.47
C GLU A 423 13.66 -14.02 21.05
N GLU A 424 12.85 -15.07 20.89
CA GLU A 424 12.49 -15.60 19.59
C GLU A 424 11.87 -14.51 18.73
N ASN A 425 10.92 -13.70 19.19
CA ASN A 425 10.31 -12.59 18.43
C ASN A 425 11.20 -11.35 18.24
N ILE A 426 12.26 -11.18 19.03
CA ILE A 426 13.29 -10.15 18.79
C ILE A 426 14.23 -10.60 17.65
N SER A 427 14.45 -11.92 17.51
CA SER A 427 15.37 -12.54 16.52
C SER A 427 14.68 -13.22 15.32
N SER A 428 13.38 -13.50 15.41
CA SER A 428 12.49 -14.18 14.45
C SER A 428 11.67 -13.19 13.63
N VAL A 429 11.78 -11.89 13.92
CA VAL A 429 11.80 -10.89 12.86
C VAL A 429 13.14 -11.02 12.09
N LYS A 430 13.43 -12.23 11.61
CA LYS A 430 14.14 -12.36 10.36
C LYS A 430 13.19 -11.78 9.33
N HIS A 431 13.69 -10.80 8.61
CA HIS A 431 13.07 -10.16 7.46
C HIS A 431 12.82 -11.15 6.32
N GLU A 432 12.05 -12.20 6.56
CA GLU A 432 11.51 -13.08 5.53
C GLU A 432 10.12 -12.53 5.17
N GLU A 433 9.97 -12.13 3.90
CA GLU A 433 8.76 -11.57 3.26
C GLU A 433 8.39 -10.10 3.52
N VAL A 434 9.36 -9.28 3.92
CA VAL A 434 9.39 -7.87 3.50
C VAL A 434 10.57 -7.73 2.55
N LYS A 435 10.31 -7.59 1.24
CA LYS A 435 11.29 -7.03 0.31
C LYS A 435 11.58 -5.60 0.78
N LYS A 436 12.51 -5.51 1.74
CA LYS A 436 13.11 -4.28 2.23
C LYS A 436 13.75 -3.57 1.05
N VAL A 437 13.21 -2.43 0.67
CA VAL A 437 14.04 -1.38 0.10
C VAL A 437 14.72 -0.73 1.30
N ASN A 438 15.83 -1.33 1.76
CA ASN A 438 16.72 -0.62 2.68
C ASN A 438 17.25 0.60 1.91
N SER A 439 16.81 1.80 2.28
CA SER A 439 17.47 3.04 1.82
C SER A 439 18.89 3.18 2.37
N GLU A 440 19.24 2.45 3.44
CA GLU A 440 20.54 2.54 4.15
C GLU A 440 21.52 1.36 3.94
N LYS A 441 21.24 0.33 3.14
CA LYS A 441 22.22 -0.79 2.94
C LYS A 441 22.96 -0.80 1.60
N PHE A 442 22.50 -0.08 0.59
CA PHE A 442 23.16 -0.09 -0.70
C PHE A 442 23.98 1.18 -0.89
N ASN A 443 25.28 1.06 -0.63
CA ASN A 443 26.24 2.09 -1.00
C ASN A 443 26.54 1.95 -2.50
N PHE A 444 25.85 2.75 -3.32
CA PHE A 444 26.10 2.86 -4.75
C PHE A 444 27.18 3.88 -5.10
N LYS A 445 27.68 4.66 -4.12
CA LYS A 445 28.61 5.75 -4.37
C LYS A 445 29.84 5.27 -5.12
N GLY A 446 30.10 5.87 -6.27
CA GLY A 446 31.25 5.51 -7.11
C GLY A 446 31.11 4.21 -7.90
N ARG A 447 29.98 3.49 -7.80
CA ARG A 447 29.76 2.25 -8.58
C ARG A 447 29.44 2.57 -10.03
N ASN A 448 29.97 1.73 -10.90
CA ASN A 448 29.68 1.75 -12.33
C ASN A 448 28.41 0.94 -12.63
N PHE A 449 27.64 1.36 -13.63
CA PHE A 449 26.45 0.66 -14.11
C PHE A 449 26.70 0.11 -15.52
N LEU A 450 27.45 -1.00 -15.60
CA LEU A 450 27.93 -1.55 -16.87
C LEU A 450 27.01 -2.64 -17.43
N THR A 451 26.52 -3.52 -16.54
CA THR A 451 25.56 -4.57 -16.84
C THR A 451 24.64 -4.78 -15.62
N LEU A 452 23.45 -5.35 -15.82
CA LEU A 452 22.57 -5.74 -14.70
C LEU A 452 23.08 -6.98 -13.96
N LEU A 453 24.07 -7.70 -14.52
CA LEU A 453 24.72 -8.81 -13.84
C LEU A 453 25.56 -8.33 -12.64
N ASP A 454 26.03 -7.07 -12.69
CA ASP A 454 26.85 -6.46 -11.64
C ASP A 454 26.03 -6.03 -10.41
N TYR A 455 24.71 -6.17 -10.48
CA TYR A 455 23.75 -5.74 -9.46
C TYR A 455 22.95 -6.94 -8.92
N THR A 456 22.64 -6.91 -7.62
CA THR A 456 21.74 -7.92 -7.02
C THR A 456 20.28 -7.63 -7.37
N PRO A 457 19.37 -8.62 -7.27
CA PRO A 457 17.92 -8.38 -7.41
C PRO A 457 17.40 -7.22 -6.55
N GLU A 458 17.89 -7.11 -5.31
CA GLU A 458 17.50 -6.07 -4.36
C GLU A 458 18.03 -4.69 -4.76
N GLU A 459 19.24 -4.64 -5.32
CA GLU A 459 19.81 -3.39 -5.83
C GLU A 459 19.06 -2.89 -7.07
N ILE A 460 18.65 -3.79 -7.96
CA ILE A 460 17.81 -3.46 -9.11
C ILE A 460 16.43 -2.96 -8.63
N ARG A 461 15.83 -3.66 -7.65
CA ARG A 461 14.58 -3.24 -7.01
C ARG A 461 14.67 -1.82 -6.46
N TYR A 462 15.73 -1.53 -5.69
CA TYR A 462 15.99 -0.17 -5.18
C TYR A 462 16.02 0.88 -6.30
N LEU A 463 16.71 0.60 -7.41
CA LEU A 463 16.78 1.53 -8.54
C LEU A 463 15.40 1.75 -9.17
N LEU A 464 14.56 0.72 -9.28
CA LEU A 464 13.20 0.85 -9.80
C LEU A 464 12.30 1.71 -8.89
N ASP A 465 12.37 1.49 -7.58
CA ASP A 465 11.56 2.25 -6.63
C ASP A 465 11.99 3.72 -6.57
N LEU A 466 13.30 3.97 -6.62
CA LEU A 466 13.85 5.32 -6.76
C LEU A 466 13.43 5.98 -8.09
N SER A 467 13.32 5.20 -9.17
CA SER A 467 12.85 5.70 -10.47
C SER A 467 11.40 6.17 -10.40
N LYS A 468 10.53 5.39 -9.74
CA LYS A 468 9.12 5.73 -9.51
C LYS A 468 8.98 7.02 -8.69
N ASP A 469 9.73 7.14 -7.59
CA ASP A 469 9.75 8.36 -6.78
C ASP A 469 10.18 9.61 -7.59
N LEU A 470 11.24 9.49 -8.40
CA LEU A 470 11.71 10.60 -9.24
C LEU A 470 10.79 10.91 -10.43
N LYS A 471 10.00 9.93 -10.88
CA LYS A 471 8.90 10.12 -11.84
C LYS A 471 7.76 10.92 -11.22
N ASP A 472 7.30 10.46 -10.06
CA ASP A 472 6.25 11.12 -9.30
C ASP A 472 6.58 12.57 -8.93
N LYS A 473 7.79 12.81 -8.42
CA LYS A 473 8.25 14.17 -8.10
C LYS A 473 8.21 15.07 -9.33
N LYS A 474 8.64 14.57 -10.49
CA LYS A 474 8.58 15.33 -11.75
C LYS A 474 7.15 15.65 -12.16
N HIS A 475 6.23 14.68 -12.16
CA HIS A 475 4.83 14.93 -12.52
C HIS A 475 4.13 15.90 -11.57
N ARG A 476 4.48 15.87 -10.28
CA ARG A 476 3.92 16.77 -9.26
C ARG A 476 4.58 18.16 -9.24
N GLY A 477 5.57 18.42 -10.09
CA GLY A 477 6.31 19.68 -10.10
C GLY A 477 7.20 19.90 -8.88
N ILE A 478 7.57 18.83 -8.16
CA ILE A 478 8.45 18.88 -6.98
C ILE A 478 9.90 18.88 -7.46
N GLU A 479 10.64 19.92 -7.11
CA GLU A 479 12.06 20.06 -7.42
C GLU A 479 12.91 19.00 -6.68
N HIS A 480 13.85 18.36 -7.39
CA HIS A 480 14.70 17.28 -6.85
C HIS A 480 16.15 17.42 -7.30
N ARG A 481 16.71 18.61 -7.14
CA ARG A 481 18.07 18.99 -7.59
C ARG A 481 19.17 18.51 -6.64
N TYR A 482 19.24 17.21 -6.40
CA TYR A 482 20.10 16.60 -5.39
C TYR A 482 21.60 16.62 -5.71
N LEU A 483 21.99 16.77 -6.98
CA LEU A 483 23.38 16.75 -7.45
C LEU A 483 23.85 18.13 -7.91
N LYS A 484 23.38 19.19 -7.24
CA LYS A 484 23.68 20.58 -7.61
C LYS A 484 25.19 20.83 -7.66
N GLY A 485 25.65 21.30 -8.82
CA GLY A 485 27.07 21.66 -9.04
C GLY A 485 27.96 20.51 -9.53
N LYS A 486 27.45 19.29 -9.63
CA LYS A 486 28.14 18.17 -10.30
C LYS A 486 28.06 18.32 -11.82
N ASN A 487 29.00 17.72 -12.55
CA ASN A 487 29.05 17.74 -14.02
C ASN A 487 29.23 16.33 -14.58
N ILE A 488 28.50 15.98 -15.62
CA ILE A 488 28.64 14.71 -16.32
C ILE A 488 29.00 14.92 -17.80
N VAL A 489 29.63 13.91 -18.40
CA VAL A 489 29.90 13.87 -19.84
C VAL A 489 29.24 12.66 -20.48
N LEU A 490 28.59 12.87 -21.62
CA LEU A 490 27.94 11.84 -22.43
C LEU A 490 28.84 11.55 -23.63
N LEU A 491 29.39 10.34 -23.69
CA LEU A 491 30.39 9.95 -24.69
C LEU A 491 29.79 8.96 -25.69
N PHE A 492 29.48 9.47 -26.89
CA PHE A 492 28.78 8.71 -27.91
C PHE A 492 29.73 8.31 -29.05
N GLU A 493 29.77 7.03 -29.39
CA GLU A 493 30.25 6.51 -30.67
C GLU A 493 29.09 6.12 -31.60
N LYS A 494 27.90 5.86 -31.02
CA LYS A 494 26.64 5.62 -31.73
C LYS A 494 25.62 6.70 -31.35
N THR A 495 25.10 7.44 -32.33
CA THR A 495 24.12 8.49 -32.10
C THR A 495 22.81 7.95 -31.53
N SER A 496 22.15 8.72 -30.65
CA SER A 496 20.79 8.43 -30.16
C SER A 496 20.14 9.69 -29.61
N THR A 497 18.96 10.03 -30.13
CA THR A 497 18.17 11.17 -29.65
C THR A 497 17.66 10.92 -28.24
N ARG A 498 17.08 9.75 -27.98
CA ARG A 498 16.40 9.47 -26.71
C ARG A 498 17.37 9.31 -25.56
N THR A 499 18.44 8.53 -25.73
CA THR A 499 19.46 8.39 -24.68
C THR A 499 20.07 9.75 -24.33
N ARG A 500 20.44 10.55 -25.34
CA ARG A 500 20.97 11.90 -25.11
C ARG A 500 19.96 12.77 -24.36
N CYS A 501 18.73 12.90 -24.86
CA CYS A 501 17.72 13.76 -24.24
C CYS A 501 17.37 13.31 -22.82
N SER A 502 17.28 12.01 -22.56
CA SER A 502 17.01 11.49 -21.21
C SER A 502 18.13 11.85 -20.24
N PHE A 503 19.41 11.72 -20.62
CA PHE A 503 20.53 12.13 -19.77
C PHE A 503 20.63 13.65 -19.59
N GLU A 504 20.40 14.45 -20.65
CA GLU A 504 20.41 15.92 -20.55
C GLU A 504 19.29 16.42 -19.61
N VAL A 505 18.07 15.88 -19.74
CA VAL A 505 16.94 16.23 -18.88
C VAL A 505 17.13 15.70 -17.45
N ALA A 506 17.65 14.48 -17.27
CA ALA A 506 18.01 13.96 -15.96
C ALA A 506 19.06 14.85 -15.27
N GLY A 507 20.06 15.30 -16.02
CA GLY A 507 21.06 16.27 -15.58
C GLY A 507 20.43 17.54 -15.03
N LEU A 508 19.56 18.17 -15.81
CA LEU A 508 18.85 19.39 -15.41
C LEU A 508 17.98 19.19 -14.16
N ASP A 509 17.16 18.14 -14.16
CA ASP A 509 16.23 17.82 -13.07
C ASP A 509 16.97 17.54 -11.74
N LEU A 510 18.15 16.89 -11.81
CA LEU A 510 19.02 16.61 -10.67
C LEU A 510 19.97 17.78 -10.32
N GLY A 511 20.02 18.83 -11.14
CA GLY A 511 20.82 20.04 -10.87
C GLY A 511 22.28 20.02 -11.36
N MET A 512 22.61 19.12 -12.29
CA MET A 512 23.95 18.94 -12.85
C MET A 512 24.17 19.71 -14.16
N GLY A 513 25.43 19.95 -14.50
CA GLY A 513 25.86 20.30 -15.86
C GLY A 513 26.07 19.05 -16.71
N VAL A 514 25.71 19.12 -18.01
CA VAL A 514 25.86 17.99 -18.95
C VAL A 514 26.65 18.45 -20.18
N THR A 515 27.71 17.73 -20.52
CA THR A 515 28.45 17.91 -21.79
C THR A 515 28.21 16.73 -22.70
N TYR A 516 27.77 16.97 -23.93
CA TYR A 516 27.62 15.94 -24.96
C TYR A 516 28.83 15.96 -25.91
N LEU A 517 29.50 14.81 -26.06
CA LEU A 517 30.56 14.59 -27.03
C LEU A 517 30.04 13.66 -28.13
N ASP A 518 29.85 14.23 -29.32
CA ASP A 518 29.42 13.47 -30.49
C ASP A 518 30.54 12.55 -31.04
N PRO A 519 30.20 11.53 -31.84
CA PRO A 519 31.19 10.57 -32.37
C PRO A 519 32.35 11.18 -33.19
N GLY A 520 32.15 12.39 -33.73
CA GLY A 520 33.16 13.12 -34.49
C GLY A 520 34.05 14.04 -33.64
N SER A 521 33.59 14.47 -32.45
CA SER A 521 34.34 15.39 -31.59
C SER A 521 35.28 14.70 -30.61
N SER A 522 35.10 13.41 -30.33
CA SER A 522 36.02 12.63 -29.48
C SER A 522 37.21 12.07 -30.26
N GLN A 523 38.41 12.14 -29.64
CA GLN A 523 39.63 11.48 -30.14
C GLN A 523 39.91 10.13 -29.46
N MET A 524 39.02 9.70 -28.57
CA MET A 524 39.09 8.43 -27.85
C MET A 524 39.23 7.25 -28.82
N GLY A 525 40.19 6.36 -28.55
CA GLY A 525 40.47 5.18 -29.37
C GLY A 525 41.08 5.48 -30.74
N LYS A 526 41.29 6.75 -31.09
CA LYS A 526 41.85 7.20 -32.39
C LYS A 526 43.21 7.87 -32.22
N LYS A 527 43.26 9.01 -31.52
CA LYS A 527 44.50 9.74 -31.22
C LYS A 527 44.87 9.72 -29.73
N GLU A 528 43.96 9.27 -28.88
CA GLU A 528 44.15 9.09 -27.44
C GLU A 528 43.68 7.69 -27.04
N SER A 529 44.38 7.05 -26.11
CA SER A 529 43.98 5.72 -25.62
C SER A 529 42.71 5.81 -24.76
N ILE A 530 41.91 4.74 -24.69
CA ILE A 530 40.71 4.70 -23.84
C ILE A 530 41.07 5.01 -22.38
N ALA A 531 42.17 4.41 -21.88
CA ALA A 531 42.66 4.64 -20.53
C ALA A 531 43.06 6.10 -20.26
N ASP A 532 43.70 6.78 -21.21
CA ASP A 532 44.10 8.18 -21.05
C ASP A 532 42.88 9.10 -21.09
N THR A 533 41.97 8.91 -22.05
CA THR A 533 40.70 9.64 -22.11
C THR A 533 39.91 9.47 -20.81
N ALA A 534 39.77 8.24 -20.29
CA ALA A 534 39.08 7.97 -19.03
C ALA A 534 39.67 8.76 -17.85
N LYS A 535 41.01 8.75 -17.72
CA LYS A 535 41.72 9.46 -16.65
C LYS A 535 41.56 10.98 -16.75
N VAL A 536 41.57 11.53 -17.97
CA VAL A 536 41.38 12.96 -18.20
C VAL A 536 39.95 13.37 -17.88
N LEU A 537 38.96 12.66 -18.45
CA LEU A 537 37.55 12.98 -18.24
C LEU A 537 37.11 12.79 -16.79
N GLY A 538 37.55 11.72 -16.12
CA GLY A 538 37.21 11.49 -14.71
C GLY A 538 37.85 12.46 -13.71
N ARG A 539 38.76 13.33 -14.16
CA ARG A 539 39.26 14.48 -13.38
C ARG A 539 38.48 15.77 -13.64
N MET A 540 37.74 15.83 -14.74
CA MET A 540 36.97 17.00 -15.16
C MET A 540 35.48 16.88 -14.83
N TYR A 541 34.96 15.65 -14.85
CA TYR A 541 33.56 15.31 -14.66
C TYR A 541 33.39 14.36 -13.49
N ASP A 542 32.23 14.43 -12.84
CA ASP A 542 31.81 13.60 -11.71
C ASP A 542 31.17 12.27 -12.16
N GLY A 543 30.93 12.08 -13.45
CA GLY A 543 30.39 10.84 -14.03
C GLY A 543 30.45 10.82 -15.56
N ILE A 544 30.53 9.62 -16.13
CA ILE A 544 30.68 9.39 -17.57
C ILE A 544 29.59 8.44 -18.06
N GLU A 545 28.75 8.88 -18.98
CA GLU A 545 27.94 7.97 -19.78
C GLU A 545 28.73 7.56 -21.03
N TYR A 546 28.63 6.29 -21.41
CA TYR A 546 29.18 5.80 -22.66
C TYR A 546 28.13 5.03 -23.46
N ARG A 547 28.02 5.38 -24.74
CA ARG A 547 27.21 4.67 -25.74
C ARG A 547 28.03 4.37 -26.97
N GLY A 548 28.35 3.10 -27.20
CA GLY A 548 29.20 2.70 -28.32
C GLY A 548 29.14 1.23 -28.71
N TYR A 549 30.27 0.68 -29.14
CA TYR A 549 30.33 -0.63 -29.79
C TYR A 549 30.69 -1.75 -28.83
N ASP A 550 31.86 -1.74 -28.20
CA ASP A 550 32.39 -2.92 -27.49
C ASP A 550 32.25 -2.76 -25.97
N GLN A 551 31.70 -3.79 -25.30
CA GLN A 551 31.64 -3.86 -23.84
C GLN A 551 33.01 -3.67 -23.16
N LYS A 552 34.11 -4.10 -23.80
CA LYS A 552 35.47 -3.90 -23.26
C LYS A 552 35.86 -2.42 -23.16
N ILE A 553 35.35 -1.58 -24.05
CA ILE A 553 35.64 -0.14 -24.02
C ILE A 553 35.01 0.48 -22.78
N VAL A 554 33.75 0.15 -22.48
CA VAL A 554 33.08 0.69 -21.28
C VAL A 554 33.70 0.16 -19.99
N GLU A 555 34.15 -1.10 -19.98
CA GLU A 555 34.89 -1.69 -18.86
C GLU A 555 36.27 -1.03 -18.67
N GLU A 556 36.98 -0.72 -19.75
CA GLU A 556 38.26 0.00 -19.69
C GLU A 556 38.07 1.45 -19.22
N LEU A 557 37.02 2.14 -19.67
CA LEU A 557 36.64 3.47 -19.15
C LEU A 557 36.38 3.40 -17.64
N ALA A 558 35.51 2.48 -17.21
CA ALA A 558 35.14 2.27 -15.82
C ALA A 558 36.33 1.97 -14.90
N LYS A 559 37.29 1.19 -15.39
CA LYS A 559 38.52 0.84 -14.67
C LYS A 559 39.46 2.03 -14.45
N ASN A 560 39.45 3.02 -15.35
CA ASN A 560 40.45 4.09 -15.36
C ASN A 560 39.90 5.48 -14.97
N ALA A 561 38.58 5.69 -14.99
CA ALA A 561 37.97 7.00 -14.81
C ALA A 561 38.07 7.53 -13.36
N GLY A 562 37.88 6.66 -12.36
CA GLY A 562 37.82 7.08 -10.95
C GLY A 562 36.52 7.79 -10.54
N VAL A 563 35.53 7.82 -11.45
CA VAL A 563 34.16 8.30 -11.25
C VAL A 563 33.18 7.28 -11.84
N PRO A 564 31.89 7.27 -11.45
CA PRO A 564 30.89 6.37 -12.03
C PRO A 564 30.84 6.42 -13.56
N VAL A 565 30.84 5.23 -14.18
CA VAL A 565 30.62 5.04 -15.61
C VAL A 565 29.32 4.28 -15.83
N TRP A 566 28.44 4.80 -16.69
CA TRP A 566 27.16 4.19 -17.02
C TRP A 566 27.11 3.76 -18.48
N ASN A 567 26.70 2.52 -18.72
CA ASN A 567 26.52 1.95 -20.05
C ASN A 567 25.16 2.36 -20.64
N GLY A 568 25.21 3.32 -21.55
CA GLY A 568 24.07 3.80 -22.33
C GLY A 568 23.73 2.92 -23.54
N LEU A 569 24.65 2.07 -23.99
CA LEU A 569 24.49 0.90 -24.88
C LEU A 569 25.87 0.42 -25.37
N THR A 570 26.02 -0.90 -25.45
CA THR A 570 27.11 -1.62 -26.13
C THR A 570 26.51 -2.67 -27.08
N THR A 571 27.33 -3.44 -27.80
CA THR A 571 26.84 -4.53 -28.64
C THR A 571 26.24 -5.66 -27.81
N GLU A 572 26.77 -5.86 -26.59
CA GLU A 572 26.38 -6.94 -25.69
C GLU A 572 25.24 -6.57 -24.74
N PHE A 573 25.21 -5.34 -24.21
CA PHE A 573 24.26 -4.93 -23.18
C PHE A 573 23.71 -3.51 -23.36
N HIS A 574 22.47 -3.30 -22.88
CA HIS A 574 21.78 -2.02 -22.81
C HIS A 574 21.07 -1.88 -21.44
N PRO A 575 21.81 -1.86 -20.32
CA PRO A 575 21.23 -2.03 -18.98
C PRO A 575 20.32 -0.86 -18.56
N THR A 576 20.62 0.35 -19.03
CA THR A 576 19.81 1.55 -18.77
C THR A 576 18.42 1.49 -19.38
N GLN A 577 18.28 0.83 -20.53
CA GLN A 577 16.97 0.61 -21.16
C GLN A 577 16.14 -0.37 -20.32
N MET A 578 16.73 -1.48 -19.88
CA MET A 578 16.00 -2.55 -19.20
C MET A 578 15.28 -2.12 -17.93
N LEU A 579 15.86 -1.19 -17.17
CA LEU A 579 15.17 -0.63 -16.01
C LEU A 579 13.87 0.07 -16.42
N ALA A 580 13.88 0.78 -17.55
CA ALA A 580 12.69 1.42 -18.09
C ALA A 580 11.67 0.37 -18.55
N ASP A 581 12.11 -0.68 -19.25
CA ASP A 581 11.24 -1.75 -19.71
C ASP A 581 10.52 -2.41 -18.53
N VAL A 582 11.25 -2.87 -17.51
CA VAL A 582 10.61 -3.54 -16.36
C VAL A 582 9.83 -2.56 -15.47
N MET A 583 10.22 -1.29 -15.39
CA MET A 583 9.38 -0.27 -14.73
C MET A 583 8.03 -0.14 -15.43
N THR A 584 8.01 -0.10 -16.77
CA THR A 584 6.77 -0.06 -17.56
C THR A 584 5.93 -1.33 -17.37
N VAL A 585 6.56 -2.51 -17.33
CA VAL A 585 5.85 -3.77 -17.03
C VAL A 585 5.18 -3.67 -15.66
N GLU A 586 5.92 -3.27 -14.63
CA GLU A 586 5.37 -3.18 -13.27
C GLU A 586 4.27 -2.12 -13.14
N GLU A 587 4.34 -1.02 -13.88
CA GLU A 587 3.25 -0.01 -13.93
C GLU A 587 1.96 -0.57 -14.55
N ASN A 588 2.04 -1.54 -15.45
CA ASN A 588 0.87 -2.14 -16.11
C ASN A 588 0.30 -3.35 -15.34
N PHE A 589 1.14 -4.09 -14.61
CA PHE A 589 0.72 -5.32 -13.92
C PHE A 589 0.76 -5.23 -12.38
N GLY A 590 1.37 -4.20 -11.81
CA GLY A 590 1.55 -4.01 -10.36
C GLY A 590 2.66 -4.87 -9.74
N HIS A 591 3.25 -5.80 -10.50
CA HIS A 591 4.31 -6.71 -10.06
C HIS A 591 5.18 -7.16 -11.23
N LEU A 592 6.33 -7.78 -10.93
CA LEU A 592 7.24 -8.39 -11.91
C LEU A 592 7.35 -9.91 -11.77
N ASP A 593 7.31 -10.43 -10.55
CA ASP A 593 7.47 -11.86 -10.30
C ASP A 593 6.42 -12.69 -11.04
N GLY A 594 6.82 -13.74 -11.75
CA GLY A 594 5.91 -14.59 -12.53
C GLY A 594 5.40 -14.00 -13.85
N ILE A 595 5.73 -12.75 -14.20
CA ILE A 595 5.35 -12.17 -15.50
C ILE A 595 6.12 -12.88 -16.63
N LYS A 596 5.39 -13.31 -17.67
CA LYS A 596 5.98 -13.93 -18.86
C LYS A 596 6.25 -12.91 -19.96
N LEU A 597 7.54 -12.66 -20.22
CA LEU A 597 8.02 -11.81 -21.31
C LEU A 597 8.61 -12.64 -22.44
N VAL A 598 8.09 -12.44 -23.65
CA VAL A 598 8.56 -13.10 -24.87
C VAL A 598 9.27 -12.10 -25.75
N PHE A 599 10.54 -12.35 -26.05
CA PHE A 599 11.31 -11.59 -27.03
C PHE A 599 11.30 -12.29 -28.39
N MET A 600 10.86 -11.56 -29.42
CA MET A 600 10.68 -12.04 -30.79
C MET A 600 11.85 -11.60 -31.67
N GLY A 601 12.43 -12.52 -32.45
CA GLY A 601 13.40 -12.21 -33.50
C GLY A 601 14.86 -12.47 -33.14
N ASP A 602 15.76 -11.49 -33.37
CA ASP A 602 17.21 -11.64 -33.13
C ASP A 602 17.56 -11.49 -31.64
N ALA A 603 17.54 -12.61 -30.92
CA ALA A 603 17.79 -12.61 -29.49
C ALA A 603 19.28 -12.60 -29.09
N ARG A 604 20.23 -12.44 -30.04
CA ARG A 604 21.65 -12.21 -29.71
C ARG A 604 21.97 -10.78 -29.34
N ASN A 605 21.07 -9.86 -29.65
CA ASN A 605 21.32 -8.43 -29.53
C ASN A 605 21.39 -7.96 -28.07
N ASN A 606 21.84 -6.72 -27.88
CA ASN A 606 21.97 -6.11 -26.56
C ASN A 606 20.66 -6.03 -25.77
N VAL A 607 19.53 -5.81 -26.44
CA VAL A 607 18.20 -5.71 -25.83
C VAL A 607 17.79 -7.06 -25.26
N ALA A 608 17.78 -8.12 -26.05
CA ALA A 608 17.41 -9.46 -25.63
C ALA A 608 18.33 -10.00 -24.53
N ASN A 609 19.66 -9.81 -24.66
CA ASN A 609 20.61 -10.20 -23.63
C ASN A 609 20.31 -9.52 -22.30
N SER A 610 20.01 -8.21 -22.33
CA SER A 610 19.75 -7.44 -21.12
C SER A 610 18.37 -7.72 -20.53
N LEU A 611 17.36 -7.99 -21.38
CA LEU A 611 16.01 -8.42 -20.96
C LEU A 611 16.08 -9.77 -20.26
N MET A 612 16.83 -10.72 -20.83
CA MET A 612 17.03 -12.04 -20.22
C MET A 612 17.65 -11.92 -18.83
N VAL A 613 18.65 -11.05 -18.66
CA VAL A 613 19.29 -10.81 -17.35
C VAL A 613 18.32 -10.18 -16.36
N VAL A 614 17.61 -9.11 -16.73
CA VAL A 614 16.69 -8.43 -15.80
C VAL A 614 15.51 -9.32 -15.44
N CYS A 615 14.98 -10.09 -16.39
CA CYS A 615 13.90 -11.04 -16.13
C CYS A 615 14.35 -12.11 -15.12
N ALA A 616 15.54 -12.70 -15.33
CA ALA A 616 16.10 -13.64 -14.38
C ALA A 616 16.28 -13.02 -12.98
N LYS A 617 16.76 -11.78 -12.90
CA LYS A 617 16.98 -11.09 -11.63
C LYS A 617 15.68 -10.71 -10.90
N MET A 618 14.61 -10.44 -11.63
CA MET A 618 13.36 -9.92 -11.06
C MET A 618 12.27 -10.98 -10.88
N GLY A 619 12.58 -12.27 -11.08
CA GLY A 619 11.63 -13.37 -10.91
C GLY A 619 10.67 -13.54 -12.10
N MET A 620 10.97 -12.96 -13.25
CA MET A 620 10.14 -13.05 -14.46
C MET A 620 10.48 -14.31 -15.29
N HIS A 621 9.55 -14.74 -16.13
CA HIS A 621 9.75 -15.80 -17.12
C HIS A 621 10.15 -15.19 -18.46
N PHE A 622 11.39 -15.40 -18.90
CA PHE A 622 11.87 -14.92 -20.19
C PHE A 622 11.84 -16.04 -21.23
N VAL A 623 11.21 -15.77 -22.38
CA VAL A 623 11.22 -16.66 -23.53
C VAL A 623 11.86 -15.95 -24.72
N SER A 624 12.95 -16.51 -25.23
CA SER A 624 13.51 -16.12 -26.53
C SER A 624 12.81 -16.92 -27.63
N CYS A 625 12.12 -16.21 -28.51
CA CYS A 625 11.45 -16.77 -29.68
C CYS A 625 12.11 -16.27 -30.96
N GLY A 626 12.98 -17.10 -31.53
CA GLY A 626 13.78 -16.72 -32.70
C GLY A 626 14.53 -17.93 -33.25
N PRO A 627 15.14 -17.81 -34.44
CA PRO A 627 15.94 -18.88 -35.02
C PRO A 627 17.07 -19.31 -34.08
N LYS A 628 17.36 -20.61 -34.01
CA LYS A 628 18.43 -21.16 -33.13
C LYS A 628 19.79 -20.50 -33.30
N GLU A 629 20.14 -20.10 -34.52
CA GLU A 629 21.39 -19.42 -34.84
C GLU A 629 21.46 -17.98 -34.32
N LEU A 630 20.31 -17.43 -33.90
CA LEU A 630 20.11 -16.10 -33.33
C LEU A 630 19.75 -16.14 -31.84
N TRP A 631 19.99 -17.25 -31.14
CA TRP A 631 19.83 -17.31 -29.68
C TRP A 631 21.02 -16.68 -28.94
N PRO A 632 20.83 -16.19 -27.70
CA PRO A 632 21.90 -15.64 -26.88
C PRO A 632 23.08 -16.59 -26.69
N ASP A 633 24.24 -16.06 -26.31
CA ASP A 633 25.41 -16.88 -25.99
C ASP A 633 25.07 -17.90 -24.89
N LYS A 634 25.49 -19.15 -25.08
CA LYS A 634 25.18 -20.26 -24.17
C LYS A 634 25.62 -20.00 -22.74
N LYS A 635 26.74 -19.30 -22.52
CA LYS A 635 27.23 -18.99 -21.17
C LYS A 635 26.29 -18.00 -20.47
N LEU A 636 25.76 -17.03 -21.21
CA LEU A 636 24.80 -16.06 -20.67
C LEU A 636 23.47 -16.76 -20.32
N ILE A 637 23.00 -17.66 -21.18
CA ILE A 637 21.79 -18.46 -20.94
C ILE A 637 21.92 -19.26 -19.64
N GLU A 638 23.01 -20.03 -19.49
CA GLU A 638 23.19 -20.86 -18.29
C GLU A 638 23.33 -20.01 -17.02
N LYS A 639 24.04 -18.86 -17.10
CA LYS A 639 24.10 -17.92 -15.98
C LYS A 639 22.72 -17.37 -15.60
N CYS A 640 21.88 -17.02 -16.58
CA CYS A 640 20.53 -16.53 -16.31
C CYS A 640 19.62 -17.62 -15.77
N LYS A 641 19.76 -18.88 -16.21
CA LYS A 641 19.04 -20.02 -15.63
C LYS A 641 19.43 -20.28 -14.17
N GLU A 642 20.70 -20.12 -13.81
CA GLU A 642 21.15 -20.23 -12.42
C GLU A 642 20.50 -19.16 -11.56
N ILE A 643 20.53 -17.90 -12.00
CA ILE A 643 19.88 -16.78 -11.30
C ILE A 643 18.37 -17.01 -11.19
N ALA A 644 17.72 -17.42 -12.27
CA ALA A 644 16.27 -17.64 -12.32
C ALA A 644 15.80 -18.71 -11.32
N LYS A 645 16.62 -19.74 -11.04
CA LYS A 645 16.32 -20.74 -10.00
C LYS A 645 16.27 -20.15 -8.59
N GLU A 646 17.07 -19.12 -8.33
CA GLU A 646 17.11 -18.45 -7.02
C GLU A 646 15.94 -17.47 -6.85
N THR A 647 15.48 -16.86 -7.94
CA THR A 647 14.46 -15.80 -7.93
C THR A 647 13.05 -16.29 -8.24
N GLY A 648 12.88 -17.53 -8.70
CA GLY A 648 11.57 -18.09 -9.10
C GLY A 648 11.21 -17.92 -10.58
N GLY A 649 12.04 -17.22 -11.35
CA GLY A 649 11.84 -17.03 -12.80
C GLY A 649 12.20 -18.26 -13.64
N SER A 650 12.10 -18.14 -14.97
CA SER A 650 12.55 -19.17 -15.91
C SER A 650 13.14 -18.56 -17.19
N ILE A 651 14.02 -19.31 -17.86
CA ILE A 651 14.65 -18.93 -19.13
C ILE A 651 14.42 -20.05 -20.15
N GLU A 652 13.68 -19.74 -21.20
CA GLU A 652 13.30 -20.67 -22.26
C GLU A 652 13.69 -20.12 -23.64
N MET A 653 13.93 -21.04 -24.58
CA MET A 653 14.24 -20.72 -25.96
C MET A 653 13.42 -21.62 -26.88
N THR A 654 12.74 -21.04 -27.86
CA THR A 654 11.95 -21.76 -28.85
C THR A 654 12.03 -21.07 -30.22
N GLU A 655 11.68 -21.81 -31.27
CA GLU A 655 11.53 -21.31 -32.64
C GLU A 655 10.04 -21.20 -33.02
N ASP A 656 9.12 -21.66 -32.16
CA ASP A 656 7.68 -21.65 -32.40
C ASP A 656 7.02 -20.39 -31.81
N VAL A 657 6.58 -19.51 -32.70
CA VAL A 657 5.91 -18.24 -32.39
C VAL A 657 4.64 -18.43 -31.56
N MET A 658 3.84 -19.44 -31.87
CA MET A 658 2.54 -19.67 -31.23
C MET A 658 2.71 -20.39 -29.90
N GLU A 659 3.73 -21.22 -29.74
CA GLU A 659 4.13 -21.76 -28.44
C GLU A 659 4.65 -20.65 -27.52
N ALA A 660 5.56 -19.82 -28.02
CA ALA A 660 6.19 -18.77 -27.23
C ALA A 660 5.17 -17.75 -26.71
N SER A 661 4.37 -17.18 -27.62
CA SER A 661 3.40 -16.12 -27.32
C SER A 661 2.23 -16.60 -26.46
N LYS A 662 1.95 -17.89 -26.41
CA LYS A 662 0.83 -18.42 -25.60
C LYS A 662 1.02 -18.10 -24.13
N GLY A 663 0.03 -17.43 -23.55
CA GLY A 663 0.05 -17.03 -22.14
C GLY A 663 1.12 -15.98 -21.79
N ALA A 664 1.69 -15.30 -22.78
CA ALA A 664 2.61 -14.19 -22.55
C ALA A 664 1.86 -12.97 -22.02
N ASP A 665 2.47 -12.26 -21.08
CA ASP A 665 1.99 -10.98 -20.57
C ASP A 665 2.64 -9.81 -21.31
N VAL A 666 3.86 -10.01 -21.82
CA VAL A 666 4.62 -9.01 -22.56
C VAL A 666 5.18 -9.63 -23.83
N ILE A 667 4.90 -9.01 -24.97
CA ILE A 667 5.57 -9.31 -26.25
C ILE A 667 6.55 -8.16 -26.55
N TYR A 668 7.79 -8.52 -26.84
CA TYR A 668 8.86 -7.58 -27.14
C TYR A 668 9.52 -7.93 -28.48
N THR A 669 9.87 -6.93 -29.28
CA THR A 669 10.79 -7.10 -30.42
C THR A 669 11.75 -5.93 -30.52
N ASP A 670 12.82 -6.10 -31.29
CA ASP A 670 13.74 -5.02 -31.66
C ASP A 670 13.99 -5.04 -33.17
N VAL A 671 14.64 -3.99 -33.67
CA VAL A 671 15.02 -3.88 -35.08
C VAL A 671 15.85 -5.08 -35.52
N TRP A 672 15.47 -5.66 -36.65
CA TRP A 672 16.12 -6.85 -37.18
C TRP A 672 17.54 -6.60 -37.69
N VAL A 673 17.80 -5.39 -38.19
CA VAL A 673 19.06 -5.02 -38.83
C VAL A 673 19.49 -3.65 -38.32
N SER A 674 20.78 -3.51 -37.99
CA SER A 674 21.30 -2.24 -37.52
C SER A 674 21.51 -1.24 -38.68
N MET A 675 21.28 0.04 -38.41
CA MET A 675 21.55 1.11 -39.37
C MET A 675 23.04 1.11 -39.79
N GLY A 676 23.31 0.89 -41.07
CA GLY A 676 24.66 0.90 -41.65
C GLY A 676 25.24 -0.48 -42.00
N GLU A 677 24.52 -1.57 -41.73
CA GLU A 677 24.92 -2.90 -42.22
C GLU A 677 24.75 -3.01 -43.75
N PRO A 678 25.59 -3.80 -44.47
CA PRO A 678 25.50 -3.97 -45.93
C PRO A 678 24.18 -4.58 -46.38
N ASP A 679 23.68 -4.19 -47.56
CA ASP A 679 22.40 -4.65 -48.12
C ASP A 679 22.27 -6.20 -48.19
N GLU A 680 23.38 -6.92 -48.35
CA GLU A 680 23.39 -8.39 -48.32
C GLU A 680 22.97 -8.95 -46.96
N VAL A 681 23.40 -8.32 -45.86
CA VAL A 681 23.05 -8.70 -44.49
C VAL A 681 21.56 -8.43 -44.24
N TRP A 682 21.03 -7.33 -44.79
CA TRP A 682 19.60 -7.00 -44.69
C TRP A 682 18.74 -8.09 -45.33
N ALA A 683 19.05 -8.50 -46.55
CA ALA A 683 18.26 -9.50 -47.27
C ALA A 683 18.21 -10.85 -46.54
N GLU A 684 19.36 -11.32 -46.03
CA GLU A 684 19.44 -12.57 -45.27
C GLU A 684 18.65 -12.47 -43.95
N ARG A 685 18.85 -11.36 -43.22
CA ARG A 685 18.23 -11.17 -41.90
C ARG A 685 16.73 -11.01 -41.98
N ILE A 686 16.24 -10.23 -42.95
CA ILE A 686 14.81 -10.06 -43.22
C ILE A 686 14.17 -11.42 -43.48
N LYS A 687 14.75 -12.23 -44.38
CA LYS A 687 14.21 -13.55 -44.72
C LYS A 687 14.15 -14.47 -43.49
N LEU A 688 15.19 -14.43 -42.67
CA LEU A 688 15.32 -15.25 -41.47
C LEU A 688 14.34 -14.84 -40.36
N LEU A 689 14.07 -13.54 -40.22
CA LEU A 689 13.27 -12.99 -39.12
C LEU A 689 11.81 -12.68 -39.47
N SER A 690 11.46 -12.63 -40.76
CA SER A 690 10.07 -12.42 -41.21
C SER A 690 9.03 -13.32 -40.51
N PRO A 691 9.30 -14.62 -40.23
CA PRO A 691 8.36 -15.47 -39.50
C PRO A 691 8.07 -15.03 -38.06
N TYR A 692 8.90 -14.16 -37.48
CA TYR A 692 8.83 -13.72 -36.08
C TYR A 692 8.33 -12.28 -35.93
N GLN A 693 7.81 -11.66 -37.00
CA GLN A 693 7.18 -10.34 -36.94
C GLN A 693 6.06 -10.33 -35.89
N VAL A 694 6.04 -9.29 -35.06
CA VAL A 694 4.95 -9.10 -34.10
C VAL A 694 3.75 -8.50 -34.82
N ASP A 695 2.73 -9.32 -35.02
CA ASP A 695 1.44 -8.92 -35.59
C ASP A 695 0.30 -9.13 -34.58
N MET A 696 -0.93 -8.81 -34.98
CA MET A 696 -2.09 -9.04 -34.11
C MET A 696 -2.37 -10.52 -33.84
N ASN A 697 -1.92 -11.46 -34.68
CA ASN A 697 -2.09 -12.88 -34.40
C ASN A 697 -1.23 -13.30 -33.19
N VAL A 698 0.02 -12.81 -33.13
CA VAL A 698 0.90 -12.97 -31.96
C VAL A 698 0.25 -12.35 -30.71
N MET A 699 -0.22 -11.11 -30.81
CA MET A 699 -0.85 -10.40 -29.68
C MET A 699 -2.19 -11.01 -29.23
N ASN A 700 -2.91 -11.70 -30.11
CA ASN A 700 -4.17 -12.38 -29.81
C ASN A 700 -3.97 -13.78 -29.21
N ASN A 701 -2.82 -14.40 -29.45
CA ASN A 701 -2.44 -15.67 -28.84
C ASN A 701 -1.87 -15.50 -27.41
N ALA A 702 -1.37 -14.31 -27.10
CA ALA A 702 -0.97 -13.89 -25.76
C ALA A 702 -2.16 -13.72 -24.79
N ASN A 703 -1.88 -13.41 -23.53
CA ASN A 703 -2.93 -13.10 -22.56
C ASN A 703 -3.78 -11.90 -23.04
N SER A 704 -5.04 -11.85 -22.63
CA SER A 704 -5.97 -10.80 -23.08
C SER A 704 -5.46 -9.39 -22.74
N ASN A 705 -4.77 -9.26 -21.60
CA ASN A 705 -4.21 -8.01 -21.09
C ASN A 705 -2.72 -7.84 -21.47
N ALA A 706 -2.20 -8.65 -22.40
CA ALA A 706 -0.80 -8.57 -22.79
C ALA A 706 -0.47 -7.21 -23.43
N ILE A 707 0.72 -6.70 -23.10
CA ILE A 707 1.24 -5.44 -23.64
C ILE A 707 2.37 -5.70 -24.65
N PHE A 708 2.58 -4.73 -25.53
CA PHE A 708 3.68 -4.72 -26.49
C PHE A 708 4.72 -3.65 -26.11
N LEU A 709 6.00 -4.03 -26.14
CA LEU A 709 7.14 -3.17 -25.85
C LEU A 709 8.19 -3.23 -26.97
N HIS A 710 8.94 -2.13 -27.12
CA HIS A 710 9.99 -1.98 -28.12
C HIS A 710 10.82 -0.74 -27.79
N CYS A 711 12.15 -0.91 -27.72
CA CYS A 711 13.07 0.16 -27.34
C CYS A 711 13.19 1.35 -28.29
N LEU A 712 12.43 1.38 -29.40
CA LEU A 712 12.50 2.23 -30.62
C LEU A 712 13.93 2.50 -31.16
N PRO A 713 14.12 3.19 -32.30
CA PRO A 713 13.15 3.39 -33.38
C PRO A 713 12.57 2.05 -33.82
N SER A 714 11.37 2.08 -34.40
CA SER A 714 10.75 0.90 -35.01
C SER A 714 10.41 1.20 -36.48
N PHE A 715 10.55 0.20 -37.33
CA PHE A 715 10.19 0.19 -38.74
C PHE A 715 8.78 -0.40 -38.93
N HIS A 716 7.77 0.26 -38.34
CA HIS A 716 6.37 -0.14 -38.48
C HIS A 716 5.64 0.62 -39.60
N ASP A 717 6.23 1.65 -40.20
CA ASP A 717 5.61 2.46 -41.26
C ASP A 717 6.63 3.04 -42.28
N LEU A 718 6.10 3.78 -43.27
CA LEU A 718 6.86 4.45 -44.34
C LEU A 718 7.10 5.95 -44.10
N ASN A 719 6.93 6.44 -42.87
CA ASN A 719 7.04 7.86 -42.55
C ASN A 719 8.49 8.33 -42.35
N THR A 720 9.46 7.41 -42.36
CA THR A 720 10.89 7.72 -42.30
C THR A 720 11.58 7.50 -43.65
N SER A 721 12.71 8.18 -43.89
CA SER A 721 13.50 7.94 -45.11
C SER A 721 13.99 6.49 -45.20
N ILE A 722 14.42 5.92 -44.07
CA ILE A 722 14.90 4.54 -44.00
C ILE A 722 13.76 3.55 -44.29
N GLY A 723 12.56 3.76 -43.72
CA GLY A 723 11.39 2.94 -44.02
C GLY A 723 11.02 2.95 -45.51
N LYS A 724 11.10 4.11 -46.17
CA LYS A 724 10.92 4.22 -47.63
C LYS A 724 12.00 3.47 -48.41
N ASP A 725 13.27 3.62 -48.02
CA ASP A 725 14.38 2.92 -48.67
C ASP A 725 14.22 1.39 -48.55
N ILE A 726 13.78 0.90 -47.39
CA ILE A 726 13.47 -0.52 -47.16
C ILE A 726 12.34 -0.98 -48.07
N TYR A 727 11.27 -0.20 -48.20
CA TYR A 727 10.15 -0.52 -49.09
C TYR A 727 10.59 -0.56 -50.55
N GLU A 728 11.40 0.40 -51.00
CA GLU A 728 11.93 0.43 -52.37
C GLU A 728 12.85 -0.76 -52.66
N LYS A 729 13.69 -1.17 -51.70
CA LYS A 729 14.64 -2.28 -51.87
C LYS A 729 14.02 -3.67 -51.69
N PHE A 730 13.14 -3.84 -50.71
CA PHE A 730 12.66 -5.14 -50.24
C PHE A 730 11.13 -5.30 -50.31
N GLY A 731 10.38 -4.24 -50.62
CA GLY A 731 8.92 -4.28 -50.72
C GLY A 731 8.18 -4.37 -49.38
N LEU A 732 8.89 -4.20 -48.26
CA LEU A 732 8.31 -4.30 -46.91
C LEU A 732 7.84 -2.94 -46.42
N LYS A 733 6.57 -2.87 -46.01
CA LYS A 733 5.99 -1.65 -45.42
C LYS A 733 6.30 -1.52 -43.93
N GLU A 734 6.46 -2.66 -43.28
CA GLU A 734 6.55 -2.86 -41.84
C GLU A 734 7.51 -4.05 -41.64
N MET A 735 8.39 -4.01 -40.63
CA MET A 735 9.41 -5.03 -40.38
C MET A 735 9.15 -5.78 -39.08
N GLU A 736 9.79 -5.41 -37.97
CA GLU A 736 9.74 -6.19 -36.74
C GLU A 736 8.37 -6.23 -36.06
N VAL A 737 7.55 -5.22 -36.29
CA VAL A 737 6.18 -5.11 -35.77
C VAL A 737 5.28 -4.45 -36.81
N THR A 738 4.00 -4.84 -36.82
CA THR A 738 3.02 -4.20 -37.68
C THR A 738 2.56 -2.83 -37.16
N ASP A 739 2.15 -1.94 -38.06
CA ASP A 739 1.63 -0.61 -37.69
C ASP A 739 0.40 -0.71 -36.78
N GLU A 740 -0.41 -1.76 -36.99
CA GLU A 740 -1.59 -2.07 -36.19
C GLU A 740 -1.23 -2.35 -34.73
N VAL A 741 -0.22 -3.18 -34.47
CA VAL A 741 0.23 -3.47 -33.09
C VAL A 741 0.86 -2.21 -32.49
N PHE A 742 1.73 -1.54 -33.25
CA PHE A 742 2.48 -0.38 -32.77
C PHE A 742 1.56 0.76 -32.29
N ASN A 743 0.48 1.04 -33.02
CA ASN A 743 -0.50 2.08 -32.67
C ASN A 743 -1.66 1.59 -31.80
N SER A 744 -1.69 0.30 -31.43
CA SER A 744 -2.75 -0.25 -30.59
C SER A 744 -2.68 0.26 -29.14
N SER A 745 -3.79 0.13 -28.40
CA SER A 745 -3.81 0.39 -26.95
C SER A 745 -2.94 -0.56 -26.14
N LYS A 746 -2.51 -1.70 -26.73
CA LYS A 746 -1.60 -2.65 -26.10
C LYS A 746 -0.14 -2.18 -26.17
N SER A 747 0.19 -1.25 -27.08
CA SER A 747 1.53 -0.70 -27.23
C SER A 747 1.86 0.26 -26.08
N LYS A 748 2.96 -0.01 -25.37
CA LYS A 748 3.47 0.82 -24.28
C LYS A 748 4.85 1.42 -24.58
N VAL A 749 5.20 1.48 -25.87
CA VAL A 749 6.52 1.95 -26.37
C VAL A 749 6.83 3.40 -26.00
N PHE A 750 5.80 4.25 -25.85
CA PHE A 750 5.99 5.65 -25.45
C PHE A 750 6.13 5.81 -23.94
N ASP A 751 5.36 5.04 -23.16
CA ASP A 751 5.47 4.99 -21.70
C ASP A 751 6.87 4.47 -21.30
N GLU A 752 7.33 3.41 -21.98
CA GLU A 752 8.70 2.88 -21.90
C GLU A 752 9.76 3.93 -22.26
N ALA A 753 9.57 4.67 -23.36
CA ALA A 753 10.50 5.72 -23.76
C ALA A 753 10.58 6.87 -22.74
N GLU A 754 9.47 7.23 -22.09
CA GLU A 754 9.44 8.20 -20.99
C GLU A 754 10.15 7.66 -19.75
N ASN A 755 9.85 6.42 -19.35
CA ASN A 755 10.41 5.80 -18.14
C ASN A 755 11.95 5.78 -18.15
N ARG A 756 12.57 5.70 -19.33
CA ARG A 756 14.03 5.82 -19.50
C ARG A 756 14.61 7.08 -18.83
N LEU A 757 13.91 8.22 -18.89
CA LEU A 757 14.35 9.43 -18.19
C LEU A 757 14.49 9.18 -16.69
N HIS A 758 13.48 8.57 -16.08
CA HIS A 758 13.38 8.43 -14.64
C HIS A 758 14.33 7.36 -14.10
N THR A 759 14.53 6.28 -14.86
CA THR A 759 15.51 5.26 -14.51
C THR A 759 16.95 5.75 -14.65
N ILE A 760 17.24 6.59 -15.65
CA ILE A 760 18.54 7.28 -15.74
C ILE A 760 18.76 8.19 -14.53
N LYS A 761 17.75 8.98 -14.11
CA LYS A 761 17.89 9.80 -12.91
C LYS A 761 18.22 8.95 -11.68
N ALA A 762 17.53 7.82 -11.50
CA ALA A 762 17.75 6.94 -10.37
C ALA A 762 19.17 6.37 -10.34
N VAL A 763 19.66 5.85 -11.46
CA VAL A 763 21.03 5.31 -11.58
C VAL A 763 22.07 6.39 -11.31
N VAL A 764 21.93 7.56 -11.94
CA VAL A 764 22.88 8.67 -11.79
C VAL A 764 22.87 9.20 -10.36
N TYR A 765 21.68 9.45 -9.78
CA TYR A 765 21.55 9.90 -8.39
C TYR A 765 22.13 8.88 -7.41
N ALA A 766 21.74 7.60 -7.52
CA ALA A 766 22.22 6.57 -6.60
C ALA A 766 23.75 6.44 -6.63
N THR A 767 24.37 6.49 -7.80
CA THR A 767 25.82 6.29 -7.95
C THR A 767 26.67 7.52 -7.65
N MET A 768 26.09 8.73 -7.70
CA MET A 768 26.81 9.99 -7.48
C MET A 768 26.50 10.69 -6.16
N ARG A 769 25.43 10.33 -5.45
CA ARG A 769 25.08 10.98 -4.19
C ARG A 769 26.20 10.81 -3.17
N ASP A 770 26.44 11.88 -2.41
CA ASP A 770 27.22 11.81 -1.18
C ASP A 770 26.39 11.12 -0.08
N GLU A 771 27.03 10.67 1.01
CA GLU A 771 26.35 9.93 2.10
C GLU A 771 25.24 10.75 2.75
#